data_AF-A0A8B8Z8L0-F1
#
_entry.id   AF-A0A8B8Z8L0-F1
#
_cell.length_a   1.000
_cell.length_b   1.000
_cell.length_c   1.000
_cell.angle_alpha   90.00
_cell.angle_beta   90.00
_cell.angle_gamma   90.00
#
_symmetry.space_group_name_H-M   'P 1'
#
loop_
_entity.id
_entity.type
_entity.pdbx_description
1 polymer ?
#
loop_
_entity_poly.entity_id
_entity_poly.type
_entity_poly.pdbx_seq_one_letter_code
_entity_poly.pdbx_strand_id
1 'polypeptide(L)'
;MEMALQPPKPLFCRMTLFGRTRFEIRPATESLLWCKEFKRVMAPIAASSEYSRRRPRRSSIPRTKGSPPRGFAPRPQVGTGIQKKDQSDVEAKEESENTSSSKYSLSSSEFNERKVAGEEQTTELDAGGIPGSAVKRRADILEEVEEESYGEDDKDQKTCTRMPSAAADNYETDGQRAEDEGDRVGLRKQHLSVLYSEKEIKEQEVTGVTDEVGRQMLERLAEGNFSSGNKVFVVPEVVKSDEVIEIFFNRSLSALMNEPDVLIKGAFNGWRWKFFTEKMHKTDLRGDWWSCQLYVPKEAYKIDFVFFNSANIYENNDSKDFSLLVEGEMDELAFEDILLEVKRRELEKLAAEEAERERQDEEQRRREAEKAANEADKAQAKVEVQKKREALHRVMKLAKPVDDVWHIEPSVFKGGDMVRLYYNRSSCPLAHATEIWIHGGHNNWIHGLSIAERLLRSDKKDGDWWYAEVAVPDHALVLDWVFANGPPQKANIYDNNNSQDFHATVPNCMLEDLFWVEEEHRIYRKLQEERKLKEEAVRKKAEKTARLKAETKERTMKMFLLSQKHIVYTEPLDVRAGSMVTVFYNPSNTVLSGKPEVWFRCSFNRWTHHNGPLPPQKMVHAHNGSHVKVTEREDGGIYDNKNGMDYHIPVSGGILKEPATHIVHIAVEMAPIAKVGGLGDVVTSLSRAVQDLGHNVDIILPKYDCMNLSNVKDFHFHQSFGWGGTEVKVWFGKVEGLSVYFLEPHNGMFSVGCIYGRNDGDRFGFFCHAALEFLFQSGSCPDILHCHDWSSAPVAWLFKEHYRHDGLSNARVVFTIHNLEYGVHHIGKAMTHADKATTVSPTYSKEVSGNPAISPHLFKFHGILNGIDLDIWDPFNDNFIPVSYTSENVVEGKKAAKEALQQRFGLRKSDLPLVGIITRLTVQKGIHLIKHAIGRTLDRNGQVVLLGSAPDPRIQNDFVNLANQVHSSHADRVRLCLTYDEPLSHLIYAGADFILVPSLFEPCGLTQLIAMRYGSIPVVRKTGGLCDTVFDVDNDKQRAHAQDLEPNGFSFDGADPSGLDYALNRAISAWFDGREWFNSLCKRVMEQDWSWNRPALEYMELYHIARK
;
A
#
# COMPACT_ATOMS: atom_id res chain seq x y z
N MET A 1 -41.30 -11.77 -39.74
CA MET A 1 -41.09 -10.85 -40.88
C MET A 1 -39.65 -10.39 -40.77
N GLU A 2 -38.85 -10.55 -41.81
CA GLU A 2 -37.40 -10.33 -41.76
C GLU A 2 -37.05 -8.84 -41.85
N MET A 3 -35.98 -8.43 -41.18
CA MET A 3 -35.01 -7.47 -41.71
C MET A 3 -33.68 -7.65 -40.97
N ALA A 4 -32.57 -7.67 -41.71
CA ALA A 4 -31.24 -7.91 -41.16
C ALA A 4 -30.43 -6.61 -41.04
N LEU A 5 -29.57 -6.52 -40.02
CA LEU A 5 -28.54 -5.50 -39.89
C LEU A 5 -27.19 -6.18 -39.61
N GLN A 6 -26.14 -5.71 -40.28
CA GLN A 6 -24.79 -6.30 -40.23
C GLN A 6 -23.91 -5.60 -39.16
N PRO A 7 -22.98 -6.34 -38.52
CA PRO A 7 -21.93 -5.72 -37.71
C PRO A 7 -20.86 -5.03 -38.60
N PRO A 8 -20.18 -4.00 -38.11
CA PRO A 8 -19.12 -3.31 -38.85
C PRO A 8 -17.84 -4.17 -38.97
N LYS A 9 -17.11 -3.99 -40.07
CA LYS A 9 -15.80 -4.64 -40.30
C LYS A 9 -14.64 -3.80 -39.75
N PRO A 10 -13.60 -4.40 -39.15
CA PRO A 10 -12.38 -3.69 -38.79
C PRO A 10 -11.55 -3.32 -40.02
N LEU A 11 -10.77 -2.24 -39.91
CA LEU A 11 -9.85 -1.77 -40.94
C LEU A 11 -8.54 -2.58 -40.92
N PHE A 12 -8.23 -3.25 -42.03
CA PHE A 12 -6.91 -3.86 -42.25
C PHE A 12 -5.87 -2.79 -42.61
N CYS A 13 -4.85 -2.61 -41.76
CA CYS A 13 -3.61 -1.95 -42.19
C CYS A 13 -2.68 -2.99 -42.82
N ARG A 14 -2.06 -2.66 -43.96
CA ARG A 14 -1.10 -3.52 -44.65
C ARG A 14 0.33 -3.18 -44.21
N MET A 15 1.01 -4.11 -43.54
CA MET A 15 2.47 -4.19 -43.64
C MET A 15 2.85 -5.13 -44.78
N THR A 16 3.74 -4.66 -45.67
CA THR A 16 4.25 -5.43 -46.81
C THR A 16 5.51 -6.21 -46.44
N LEU A 17 5.54 -7.49 -46.79
CA LEU A 17 6.65 -8.41 -46.55
C LEU A 17 7.68 -8.41 -47.69
N PHE A 18 8.96 -8.25 -47.33
CA PHE A 18 10.09 -8.88 -48.00
C PHE A 18 11.09 -9.36 -46.91
N GLY A 19 11.86 -10.43 -47.09
CA GLY A 19 11.95 -11.36 -48.22
C GLY A 19 11.84 -12.83 -47.82
N ARG A 20 11.68 -13.72 -48.82
CA ARG A 20 11.63 -15.18 -48.64
C ARG A 20 12.97 -15.83 -48.96
N THR A 21 13.45 -16.72 -48.10
CA THR A 21 14.19 -17.92 -48.53
C THR A 21 13.21 -19.08 -48.67
N ARG A 22 13.40 -19.92 -49.71
CA ARG A 22 12.51 -21.06 -50.00
C ARG A 22 12.87 -22.26 -49.15
N PHE A 23 11.86 -22.97 -48.64
CA PHE A 23 11.87 -24.42 -48.53
C PHE A 23 10.62 -24.99 -49.20
N GLU A 24 10.75 -26.16 -49.82
CA GLU A 24 9.71 -26.74 -50.68
C GLU A 24 8.67 -27.53 -49.88
N ILE A 25 7.40 -27.37 -50.23
CA ILE A 25 6.34 -28.27 -49.77
C ILE A 25 6.34 -29.50 -50.68
N ARG A 26 6.64 -30.68 -50.12
CA ARG A 26 6.25 -31.98 -50.69
C ARG A 26 5.21 -32.63 -49.79
N PRO A 27 4.06 -33.08 -50.33
CA PRO A 27 3.10 -33.87 -49.56
C PRO A 27 3.65 -35.29 -49.36
N ALA A 28 3.59 -35.79 -48.13
CA ALA A 28 3.93 -37.17 -47.79
C ALA A 28 2.69 -37.88 -47.23
N THR A 29 1.93 -38.52 -48.12
CA THR A 29 1.02 -39.61 -47.74
C THR A 29 1.82 -40.86 -47.38
N GLU A 30 1.16 -41.80 -46.69
CA GLU A 30 1.66 -43.12 -46.26
C GLU A 30 2.58 -43.16 -45.01
N SER A 31 2.02 -43.64 -43.90
CA SER A 31 2.71 -44.55 -42.96
C SER A 31 1.69 -45.20 -42.02
N LEU A 32 0.85 -46.04 -42.62
CA LEU A 32 -0.15 -46.85 -41.91
C LEU A 32 0.53 -48.05 -41.24
N LEU A 33 1.38 -47.85 -40.22
CA LEU A 33 1.97 -48.95 -39.41
C LEU A 33 2.77 -48.50 -38.15
N TRP A 34 2.12 -47.99 -37.10
CA TRP A 34 2.68 -48.09 -35.74
C TRP A 34 1.59 -48.12 -34.63
N CYS A 35 0.98 -49.29 -34.47
CA CYS A 35 0.00 -49.58 -33.41
C CYS A 35 0.33 -50.92 -32.73
N LYS A 36 1.58 -51.07 -32.24
CA LYS A 36 2.07 -52.19 -31.43
C LYS A 36 3.40 -51.81 -30.77
N GLU A 37 3.34 -51.31 -29.54
CA GLU A 37 4.24 -51.59 -28.40
C GLU A 37 4.23 -50.46 -27.37
N PHE A 38 3.26 -50.49 -26.45
CA PHE A 38 3.45 -50.10 -25.05
C PHE A 38 2.33 -50.74 -24.21
N LYS A 39 2.61 -51.94 -23.66
CA LYS A 39 1.78 -52.63 -22.67
C LYS A 39 2.69 -53.32 -21.65
N ARG A 40 2.26 -53.31 -20.38
CA ARG A 40 3.08 -53.45 -19.15
C ARG A 40 3.87 -52.16 -18.83
N VAL A 41 3.94 -51.71 -17.58
CA VAL A 41 3.42 -52.30 -16.32
C VAL A 41 2.35 -51.38 -15.69
N MET A 42 1.17 -51.95 -15.45
CA MET A 42 0.15 -51.44 -14.52
C MET A 42 -0.51 -52.66 -13.88
N ALA A 43 -0.52 -52.73 -12.55
CA ALA A 43 -1.19 -53.78 -11.78
C ALA A 43 -1.66 -53.17 -10.43
N PRO A 44 -2.94 -53.31 -10.06
CA PRO A 44 -3.49 -52.63 -8.90
C PRO A 44 -3.29 -53.43 -7.60
N ILE A 45 -3.31 -52.73 -6.46
CA ILE A 45 -3.57 -53.33 -5.15
C ILE A 45 -4.74 -52.56 -4.52
N ALA A 46 -5.77 -53.31 -4.10
CA ALA A 46 -6.98 -52.74 -3.50
C ALA A 46 -6.74 -52.35 -2.03
N ALA A 47 -7.51 -51.37 -1.55
CA ALA A 47 -7.55 -51.06 -0.13
C ALA A 47 -8.35 -52.13 0.65
N SER A 48 -7.81 -52.55 1.79
CA SER A 48 -8.57 -53.26 2.83
C SER A 48 -8.26 -52.63 4.19
N SER A 49 -9.29 -52.32 4.96
CA SER A 49 -9.18 -51.84 6.33
C SER A 49 -8.92 -52.98 7.30
N GLU A 50 -8.00 -52.81 8.26
CA GLU A 50 -8.29 -53.14 9.66
C GLU A 50 -7.28 -52.55 10.66
N TYR A 51 -7.77 -52.20 11.85
CA TYR A 51 -6.97 -51.79 13.00
C TYR A 51 -6.61 -53.02 13.84
N SER A 52 -5.34 -53.17 14.25
CA SER A 52 -5.05 -53.92 15.48
C SER A 52 -3.79 -53.44 16.22
N ARG A 53 -3.73 -53.77 17.50
CA ARG A 53 -2.76 -53.27 18.48
C ARG A 53 -1.60 -54.26 18.67
N ARG A 54 -0.34 -53.79 18.77
CA ARG A 54 0.63 -54.15 19.85
C ARG A 54 2.07 -53.62 19.60
N ARG A 55 2.70 -53.09 20.66
CA ARG A 55 4.17 -53.06 20.89
C ARG A 55 4.62 -54.51 21.23
N PRO A 56 5.87 -54.99 20.94
CA PRO A 56 7.04 -54.54 21.73
C PRO A 56 8.49 -54.68 21.15
N ARG A 57 9.41 -53.94 21.81
CA ARG A 57 10.83 -54.27 22.15
C ARG A 57 11.95 -54.48 21.07
N ARG A 58 13.05 -53.77 21.36
CA ARG A 58 14.48 -53.94 21.00
C ARG A 58 14.97 -55.33 20.50
N SER A 59 15.79 -55.30 19.44
CA SER A 59 17.14 -55.94 19.35
C SER A 59 17.95 -55.30 18.19
N SER A 60 19.16 -54.78 18.43
CA SER A 60 20.51 -55.38 18.22
C SER A 60 21.10 -55.28 16.80
N ILE A 61 22.17 -54.49 16.63
CA ILE A 61 22.97 -54.36 15.39
C ILE A 61 24.19 -55.28 15.47
N PRO A 62 24.52 -56.05 14.41
CA PRO A 62 25.82 -56.73 14.29
C PRO A 62 26.90 -55.84 13.63
N ARG A 63 27.98 -55.56 14.37
CA ARG A 63 29.33 -55.24 13.83
C ARG A 63 30.14 -56.56 13.75
N THR A 64 31.33 -56.74 13.17
CA THR A 64 32.41 -55.86 12.65
C THR A 64 33.40 -56.71 11.83
N LYS A 65 34.30 -56.08 11.05
CA LYS A 65 35.77 -56.30 11.02
C LYS A 65 36.43 -55.29 10.05
N GLY A 66 37.67 -54.83 10.22
CA GLY A 66 38.69 -55.19 11.21
C GLY A 66 39.60 -54.02 11.67
N SER A 67 40.80 -54.37 12.15
CA SER A 67 41.81 -53.57 12.90
C SER A 67 43.21 -54.22 12.68
N PRO A 68 44.31 -54.09 13.48
CA PRO A 68 44.67 -53.28 14.67
C PRO A 68 46.13 -52.67 14.50
N PRO A 69 47.15 -52.66 15.43
CA PRO A 69 47.23 -52.74 16.91
C PRO A 69 48.27 -51.81 17.64
N ARG A 70 48.31 -51.88 19.00
CA ARG A 70 49.37 -51.40 19.98
C ARG A 70 49.49 -49.86 20.12
N GLY A 71 49.60 -49.22 21.30
CA GLY A 71 49.57 -49.57 22.76
C GLY A 71 49.25 -48.28 23.57
N PHE A 72 49.53 -48.05 24.87
CA PHE A 72 50.00 -48.86 26.03
C PHE A 72 49.66 -48.09 27.37
N ALA A 73 50.16 -48.52 28.55
CA ALA A 73 49.86 -47.97 29.91
C ALA A 73 50.99 -48.40 30.92
N PRO A 74 50.97 -48.23 32.29
CA PRO A 74 49.90 -47.75 33.21
C PRO A 74 50.34 -46.93 34.49
N ARG A 75 49.41 -46.88 35.48
CA ARG A 75 49.45 -46.39 36.90
C ARG A 75 50.51 -47.08 37.81
N PRO A 76 50.73 -46.69 39.10
CA PRO A 76 49.91 -47.04 40.31
C PRO A 76 49.77 -45.83 41.31
N GLN A 77 49.45 -45.84 42.64
CA GLN A 77 49.17 -46.83 43.73
C GLN A 77 47.84 -46.51 44.53
N VAL A 78 47.79 -46.65 45.88
CA VAL A 78 46.56 -46.84 46.73
C VAL A 78 46.72 -46.40 48.22
N GLY A 79 45.64 -45.93 48.91
CA GLY A 79 45.46 -45.97 50.39
C GLY A 79 44.04 -45.49 50.82
N THR A 80 43.15 -46.16 51.60
CA THR A 80 43.14 -46.96 52.86
C THR A 80 43.22 -46.13 54.16
N GLY A 81 42.28 -46.15 55.14
CA GLY A 81 40.92 -46.73 55.23
C GLY A 81 40.39 -46.97 56.68
N ILE A 82 39.12 -47.40 56.83
CA ILE A 82 38.53 -48.18 57.96
C ILE A 82 37.96 -47.46 59.25
N GLN A 83 36.70 -47.80 59.62
CA GLN A 83 35.97 -47.63 60.92
C GLN A 83 35.53 -46.19 61.34
N LYS A 84 34.41 -45.93 62.07
CA LYS A 84 33.37 -46.80 62.72
C LYS A 84 32.03 -46.07 63.03
N LYS A 85 30.92 -46.83 63.10
CA LYS A 85 29.67 -46.71 63.92
C LYS A 85 28.73 -45.47 63.84
N ASP A 86 27.46 -45.81 63.50
CA ASP A 86 26.19 -45.61 64.23
C ASP A 86 25.57 -44.23 64.60
N GLN A 87 24.23 -44.22 64.54
CA GLN A 87 23.23 -43.30 65.16
C GLN A 87 23.10 -41.87 64.57
N SER A 88 21.90 -41.29 64.47
CA SER A 88 20.52 -41.85 64.41
C SER A 88 19.53 -40.78 63.95
N ASP A 89 18.34 -41.18 63.50
CA ASP A 89 17.21 -40.29 63.21
C ASP A 89 16.71 -39.55 64.47
N VAL A 90 16.07 -38.38 64.27
CA VAL A 90 14.81 -37.97 64.92
C VAL A 90 14.24 -36.73 64.22
N GLU A 91 12.92 -36.56 64.28
CA GLU A 91 12.13 -35.54 63.58
C GLU A 91 11.99 -34.20 64.35
N ALA A 92 11.22 -33.30 63.75
CA ALA A 92 10.48 -32.17 64.35
C ALA A 92 11.18 -30.81 64.51
N LYS A 93 10.63 -29.83 63.76
CA LYS A 93 10.15 -28.50 64.18
C LYS A 93 10.85 -27.84 65.38
N GLU A 94 11.23 -26.56 65.32
CA GLU A 94 10.27 -25.47 65.12
C GLU A 94 10.88 -24.16 64.54
N GLU A 95 10.04 -23.12 64.52
CA GLU A 95 10.20 -21.75 64.00
C GLU A 95 11.49 -21.01 64.46
N SER A 96 12.14 -20.23 63.58
CA SER A 96 12.07 -18.75 63.45
C SER A 96 12.68 -17.94 64.62
N GLU A 97 13.35 -16.79 64.46
CA GLU A 97 13.52 -15.92 63.29
C GLU A 97 14.78 -14.99 63.43
N ASN A 98 15.11 -14.27 62.36
CA ASN A 98 15.74 -12.93 62.32
C ASN A 98 17.27 -12.64 62.41
N THR A 99 17.63 -11.66 61.56
CA THR A 99 18.64 -10.58 61.71
C THR A 99 20.15 -10.81 61.50
N SER A 100 20.51 -10.83 60.21
CA SER A 100 21.18 -9.70 59.50
C SER A 100 22.67 -9.33 59.72
N SER A 101 23.33 -9.23 58.56
CA SER A 101 24.28 -8.17 58.12
C SER A 101 25.79 -8.33 58.32
N SER A 102 26.47 -8.06 57.20
CA SER A 102 27.89 -7.91 56.91
C SER A 102 28.70 -6.93 57.79
N LYS A 103 30.04 -7.13 57.86
CA LYS A 103 31.06 -6.17 57.35
C LYS A 103 32.53 -6.61 57.56
N TYR A 104 33.37 -6.42 56.51
CA TYR A 104 34.85 -6.21 56.53
C TYR A 104 35.76 -7.30 57.18
N SER A 105 37.09 -7.40 56.97
CA SER A 105 38.09 -6.67 56.15
C SER A 105 39.42 -7.45 56.00
N LEU A 106 40.17 -7.25 54.89
CA LEU A 106 41.66 -7.21 54.76
C LEU A 106 42.52 -8.44 55.23
N SER A 107 43.81 -8.64 54.85
CA SER A 107 44.59 -8.45 53.59
C SER A 107 46.07 -8.82 53.85
N SER A 108 46.82 -9.46 52.92
CA SER A 108 48.29 -9.27 52.74
C SER A 108 48.99 -10.26 51.77
N SER A 109 49.80 -9.74 50.83
CA SER A 109 51.18 -10.22 50.50
C SER A 109 51.86 -9.25 49.50
N GLU A 110 53.19 -9.24 49.43
CA GLU A 110 54.00 -8.12 48.86
C GLU A 110 55.08 -8.54 47.83
N PHE A 111 55.51 -7.58 47.00
CA PHE A 111 56.88 -7.31 46.47
C PHE A 111 56.81 -6.25 45.33
N ASN A 112 57.82 -5.45 44.96
CA ASN A 112 59.18 -5.14 45.49
C ASN A 112 59.59 -3.69 45.06
N GLU A 113 60.75 -3.19 45.49
CA GLU A 113 61.25 -1.82 45.18
C GLU A 113 62.41 -1.75 44.16
N ARG A 114 62.55 -0.63 43.41
CA ARG A 114 63.49 0.50 43.72
C ARG A 114 63.68 1.52 42.56
N LYS A 115 64.13 2.78 42.74
CA LYS A 115 63.95 3.87 43.76
C LYS A 115 64.83 5.10 43.39
N VAL A 116 64.31 6.32 43.18
CA VAL A 116 65.11 7.56 42.98
C VAL A 116 64.32 8.88 43.24
N ALA A 117 64.98 10.03 43.21
CA ALA A 117 64.52 11.42 43.49
C ALA A 117 63.96 12.19 42.26
N GLY A 118 63.33 13.38 42.37
CA GLY A 118 62.88 14.13 43.57
C GLY A 118 62.44 15.59 43.28
N GLU A 119 61.99 16.31 44.33
CA GLU A 119 61.71 17.77 44.44
C GLU A 119 60.49 18.37 43.65
N GLU A 120 59.68 19.33 44.13
CA GLU A 120 59.34 19.82 45.50
C GLU A 120 58.00 20.64 45.51
N GLN A 121 57.29 20.66 46.67
CA GLN A 121 56.41 21.70 47.31
C GLN A 121 55.38 22.55 46.49
N THR A 122 54.17 22.93 46.94
CA THR A 122 53.20 22.72 48.09
C THR A 122 51.77 23.04 47.55
N THR A 123 50.62 23.34 48.19
CA THR A 123 50.04 23.62 49.56
C THR A 123 48.60 22.97 49.59
N GLU A 124 47.61 23.02 50.51
CA GLU A 124 47.00 23.97 51.49
C GLU A 124 46.22 25.16 50.88
N LEU A 125 45.02 25.61 51.28
CA LEU A 125 43.92 25.22 52.23
C LEU A 125 42.56 25.73 51.59
N ASP A 126 41.33 25.78 52.12
CA ASP A 126 40.67 25.60 53.44
C ASP A 126 39.17 25.15 53.26
N ALA A 127 38.26 25.29 54.24
CA ALA A 127 36.87 24.76 54.20
C ALA A 127 35.74 25.64 54.84
N GLY A 128 34.46 25.28 54.57
CA GLY A 128 33.22 25.85 55.17
C GLY A 128 32.39 26.75 54.23
N GLY A 129 31.07 27.01 54.40
CA GLY A 129 30.09 26.62 55.43
C GLY A 129 28.65 27.04 55.04
N ILE A 130 27.62 26.72 55.85
CA ILE A 130 26.16 26.69 55.52
C ILE A 130 25.34 27.08 56.80
N PRO A 131 24.07 27.61 56.78
CA PRO A 131 23.09 27.84 55.71
C PRO A 131 22.53 29.31 55.61
N GLY A 132 21.44 29.54 54.84
CA GLY A 132 20.59 30.75 54.91
C GLY A 132 19.30 30.68 54.08
N SER A 133 18.23 31.40 54.47
CA SER A 133 16.93 31.40 53.77
C SER A 133 16.21 32.77 53.72
N ALA A 134 15.25 32.89 52.78
CA ALA A 134 14.10 33.81 52.76
C ALA A 134 14.24 35.32 52.37
N VAL A 135 13.65 35.64 51.20
CA VAL A 135 12.54 36.63 51.02
C VAL A 135 12.81 38.16 50.83
N LYS A 136 12.24 38.68 49.71
CA LYS A 136 11.68 40.04 49.38
C LYS A 136 12.50 41.14 48.65
N ARG A 137 11.98 41.49 47.44
CA ARG A 137 11.83 42.84 46.81
C ARG A 137 13.14 43.51 46.32
N ARG A 138 13.17 44.33 45.25
CA ARG A 138 12.20 44.85 44.24
C ARG A 138 13.06 45.33 43.02
N ALA A 139 12.60 45.57 41.79
CA ALA A 139 11.27 45.59 41.18
C ALA A 139 11.36 45.39 39.65
N ASP A 140 10.27 44.91 39.03
CA ASP A 140 9.74 45.18 37.66
C ASP A 140 10.65 44.83 36.43
N ILE A 141 10.16 44.54 35.22
CA ILE A 141 8.83 44.65 34.58
C ILE A 141 8.38 43.28 34.01
N LEU A 142 7.08 43.09 33.78
CA LEU A 142 6.44 41.88 33.21
C LEU A 142 5.33 42.27 32.19
N GLU A 143 4.53 41.29 31.76
CA GLU A 143 3.30 41.40 30.91
C GLU A 143 3.50 41.67 29.40
N GLU A 144 2.60 41.25 28.49
CA GLU A 144 1.91 39.95 28.37
C GLU A 144 1.38 39.75 26.92
N VAL A 145 0.49 38.79 26.65
CA VAL A 145 -0.06 38.46 25.32
C VAL A 145 -1.59 38.47 25.35
N GLU A 146 -2.25 39.12 24.39
CA GLU A 146 -3.66 38.85 24.06
C GLU A 146 -4.03 39.25 22.61
N GLU A 147 -5.31 39.19 22.24
CA GLU A 147 -5.79 38.88 20.89
C GLU A 147 -6.43 40.04 20.07
N GLU A 148 -6.74 39.72 18.80
CA GLU A 148 -7.94 40.10 18.04
C GLU A 148 -8.08 41.44 17.23
N SER A 149 -8.56 41.24 15.99
CA SER A 149 -9.62 42.02 15.30
C SER A 149 -9.27 43.21 14.37
N TYR A 150 -10.33 43.85 13.84
CA TYR A 150 -10.38 44.76 12.69
C TYR A 150 -10.47 46.23 13.13
N GLY A 151 -10.04 47.19 12.30
CA GLY A 151 -10.44 48.60 12.49
C GLY A 151 -9.70 49.64 11.64
N GLU A 152 -10.48 50.44 10.91
CA GLU A 152 -10.12 51.47 9.93
C GLU A 152 -9.36 52.71 10.47
N ASP A 153 -8.70 53.43 9.54
CA ASP A 153 -8.57 54.90 9.44
C ASP A 153 -7.86 55.75 10.53
N ASP A 154 -7.19 56.87 10.24
CA ASP A 154 -6.70 57.52 9.00
C ASP A 154 -5.79 58.73 9.43
N LYS A 155 -5.15 59.44 8.48
CA LYS A 155 -4.57 60.82 8.58
C LYS A 155 -3.15 60.98 9.16
N ASP A 156 -2.24 61.74 8.53
CA ASP A 156 -2.29 62.38 7.18
C ASP A 156 -0.90 62.84 6.67
N GLN A 157 -0.85 63.22 5.39
CA GLN A 157 0.07 64.19 4.74
C GLN A 157 1.58 63.83 4.67
N LYS A 158 2.19 63.80 3.48
CA LYS A 158 2.19 64.93 2.51
C LYS A 158 2.56 64.55 1.06
N THR A 159 1.71 64.95 0.11
CA THR A 159 2.01 65.57 -1.23
C THR A 159 2.95 64.87 -2.24
N CYS A 160 2.68 64.83 -3.57
CA CYS A 160 1.52 65.29 -4.36
C CYS A 160 1.53 64.77 -5.83
N THR A 161 0.36 64.40 -6.39
CA THR A 161 -0.13 64.58 -7.81
C THR A 161 0.76 64.24 -9.03
N ARG A 162 0.26 63.83 -10.22
CA ARG A 162 -1.09 63.73 -10.85
C ARG A 162 -0.98 62.62 -11.94
N MET A 163 -1.91 61.69 -12.16
CA MET A 163 -3.25 61.81 -12.78
C MET A 163 -3.21 62.32 -14.25
N PRO A 164 -3.99 61.74 -15.19
CA PRO A 164 -5.46 61.78 -15.10
C PRO A 164 -6.25 60.51 -15.51
N SER A 165 -7.56 60.57 -15.23
CA SER A 165 -8.64 59.82 -15.90
C SER A 165 -9.82 60.77 -16.21
N ALA A 166 -10.92 60.21 -16.72
CA ALA A 166 -12.30 60.74 -16.76
C ALA A 166 -12.77 61.61 -17.96
N ALA A 167 -13.71 61.03 -18.73
CA ALA A 167 -15.00 61.60 -19.18
C ALA A 167 -15.80 60.52 -19.97
N ALA A 168 -17.13 60.51 -20.10
CA ALA A 168 -18.22 60.94 -19.21
C ALA A 168 -19.58 60.38 -19.74
N ASP A 169 -20.51 60.04 -18.83
CA ASP A 169 -21.97 60.25 -18.86
C ASP A 169 -22.93 59.74 -19.98
N ASN A 170 -23.87 58.88 -19.53
CA ASN A 170 -25.35 58.96 -19.68
C ASN A 170 -26.17 58.23 -20.79
N TYR A 171 -27.43 57.95 -20.38
CA TYR A 171 -28.67 57.56 -21.09
C TYR A 171 -29.02 56.07 -21.35
N GLU A 172 -29.83 55.54 -20.41
CA GLU A 172 -31.20 54.97 -20.57
C GLU A 172 -31.59 53.98 -21.70
N THR A 173 -32.62 53.16 -21.38
CA THR A 173 -33.46 52.31 -22.26
C THR A 173 -32.77 51.11 -22.95
N ASP A 174 -33.47 50.05 -23.37
CA ASP A 174 -34.69 49.34 -22.93
C ASP A 174 -34.74 47.99 -23.71
N GLY A 175 -35.63 47.05 -23.38
CA GLY A 175 -35.84 45.80 -24.12
C GLY A 175 -35.19 44.58 -23.44
N GLN A 176 -35.95 43.55 -23.02
CA GLN A 176 -36.61 42.51 -23.83
C GLN A 176 -35.63 41.39 -24.23
N ARG A 177 -35.88 40.11 -23.90
CA ARG A 177 -36.90 39.18 -24.45
C ARG A 177 -36.71 38.96 -25.97
N ALA A 178 -36.81 37.74 -26.51
CA ALA A 178 -36.87 36.40 -25.91
C ALA A 178 -36.59 35.34 -27.00
N GLU A 179 -36.62 34.05 -26.62
CA GLU A 179 -37.27 32.94 -27.33
C GLU A 179 -37.37 32.99 -28.88
N ASP A 180 -36.56 32.18 -29.57
CA ASP A 180 -37.00 30.97 -30.32
C ASP A 180 -35.75 30.27 -30.92
N GLU A 181 -35.59 28.94 -30.81
CA GLU A 181 -36.19 27.88 -31.64
C GLU A 181 -35.87 27.97 -33.15
N GLY A 182 -35.44 26.85 -33.77
CA GLY A 182 -35.02 26.86 -35.19
C GLY A 182 -34.18 25.67 -35.67
N ASP A 183 -34.54 24.44 -35.26
CA ASP A 183 -33.97 23.14 -35.66
C ASP A 183 -33.45 23.04 -37.12
N ARG A 184 -32.25 22.43 -37.31
CA ARG A 184 -31.90 21.70 -38.55
C ARG A 184 -30.70 20.74 -38.44
N VAL A 185 -30.97 19.46 -38.73
CA VAL A 185 -30.00 18.36 -38.84
C VAL A 185 -29.11 18.48 -40.09
N GLY A 186 -27.81 18.20 -39.98
CA GLY A 186 -26.89 18.11 -41.13
C GLY A 186 -25.53 17.47 -40.83
N LEU A 187 -25.19 16.36 -41.50
CA LEU A 187 -23.94 15.61 -41.32
C LEU A 187 -22.70 16.33 -41.87
N ARG A 188 -21.53 16.17 -41.23
CA ARG A 188 -20.34 15.55 -41.87
C ARG A 188 -19.17 15.24 -40.93
N LYS A 189 -18.24 14.42 -41.44
CA LYS A 189 -16.94 14.07 -40.85
C LYS A 189 -15.82 15.00 -41.36
N GLN A 190 -14.66 14.96 -40.68
CA GLN A 190 -13.34 15.39 -41.15
C GLN A 190 -13.15 16.88 -41.48
N HIS A 191 -12.58 17.63 -40.54
CA HIS A 191 -11.24 18.23 -40.69
C HIS A 191 -10.69 18.62 -39.30
N LEU A 192 -9.38 18.46 -39.08
CA LEU A 192 -8.67 19.03 -37.93
C LEU A 192 -7.39 19.73 -38.39
N SER A 193 -7.56 20.70 -39.29
CA SER A 193 -6.51 21.62 -39.72
C SER A 193 -6.40 22.77 -38.71
N VAL A 194 -5.52 22.61 -37.71
CA VAL A 194 -5.25 23.70 -36.75
C VAL A 194 -4.25 24.68 -37.36
N LEU A 195 -4.77 25.88 -37.59
CA LEU A 195 -4.06 27.10 -37.97
C LEU A 195 -2.73 27.28 -37.22
N TYR A 196 -1.69 27.69 -37.96
CA TYR A 196 -0.90 28.86 -37.54
C TYR A 196 -0.76 29.82 -38.71
N SER A 197 -0.71 31.11 -38.39
CA SER A 197 -0.87 32.21 -39.34
C SER A 197 0.30 32.37 -40.30
N GLU A 198 -0.02 32.66 -41.56
CA GLU A 198 0.90 33.36 -42.47
C GLU A 198 1.41 34.64 -41.80
N LYS A 199 2.73 34.81 -41.75
CA LYS A 199 3.37 36.11 -41.55
C LYS A 199 4.28 36.35 -42.74
N GLU A 200 4.03 37.45 -43.45
CA GLU A 200 4.84 37.89 -44.57
C GLU A 200 6.29 38.10 -44.11
N ILE A 201 7.19 37.21 -44.52
CA ILE A 201 8.63 37.49 -44.46
C ILE A 201 8.90 38.43 -45.64
N LYS A 202 9.21 39.69 -45.32
CA LYS A 202 9.61 40.67 -46.34
C LYS A 202 10.91 40.25 -46.99
N GLU A 203 10.97 40.39 -48.31
CA GLU A 203 12.21 40.30 -49.07
C GLU A 203 13.23 41.29 -48.48
N GLN A 204 14.41 40.78 -48.10
CA GLN A 204 15.60 41.57 -47.85
C GLN A 204 16.66 41.15 -48.86
N GLU A 205 16.96 42.04 -49.81
CA GLU A 205 18.08 41.87 -50.72
C GLU A 205 19.39 41.89 -49.93
N VAL A 206 20.10 40.75 -49.87
CA VAL A 206 21.40 40.64 -49.19
C VAL A 206 22.46 40.09 -50.15
N THR A 207 23.20 41.02 -50.76
CA THR A 207 24.55 40.83 -51.35
C THR A 207 24.73 39.69 -52.37
N GLY A 208 24.15 39.84 -53.56
CA GLY A 208 24.43 38.97 -54.72
C GLY A 208 25.84 39.16 -55.32
N VAL A 209 26.88 38.64 -54.65
CA VAL A 209 28.27 38.58 -55.16
C VAL A 209 28.91 37.19 -54.98
N THR A 210 28.33 36.30 -54.16
CA THR A 210 28.83 34.93 -53.93
C THR A 210 28.20 33.86 -54.83
N ASP A 211 26.95 34.04 -55.25
CA ASP A 211 26.15 32.98 -55.88
C ASP A 211 26.63 32.56 -57.27
N GLU A 212 27.00 33.50 -58.15
CA GLU A 212 27.44 33.15 -59.51
C GLU A 212 28.71 32.28 -59.50
N VAL A 213 29.62 32.51 -58.53
CA VAL A 213 30.84 31.71 -58.37
C VAL A 213 30.50 30.31 -57.89
N GLY A 214 29.59 30.17 -56.91
CA GLY A 214 29.09 28.88 -56.46
C GLY A 214 28.38 28.11 -57.58
N ARG A 215 27.54 28.79 -58.37
CA ARG A 215 26.80 28.19 -59.48
C ARG A 215 27.72 27.70 -60.60
N GLN A 216 28.69 28.51 -61.03
CA GLN A 216 29.68 28.11 -62.03
C GLN A 216 30.61 26.98 -61.55
N MET A 217 30.85 26.88 -60.24
CA MET A 217 31.63 25.78 -59.65
C MET A 217 30.79 24.49 -59.58
N LEU A 218 29.50 24.58 -59.25
CA LEU A 218 28.55 23.46 -59.33
C LEU A 218 28.31 22.98 -60.77
N GLU A 219 28.24 23.88 -61.75
CA GLU A 219 28.20 23.54 -63.17
C GLU A 219 29.43 22.73 -63.60
N ARG A 220 30.64 23.19 -63.22
CA ARG A 220 31.89 22.45 -63.47
C ARG A 220 31.93 21.08 -62.79
N LEU A 221 31.38 20.96 -61.57
CA LEU A 221 31.27 19.68 -60.87
C LEU A 221 30.26 18.75 -61.56
N ALA A 222 29.11 19.27 -62.03
CA ALA A 222 28.13 18.50 -62.77
C ALA A 222 28.66 18.01 -64.12
N GLU A 223 29.33 18.88 -64.91
CA GLU A 223 29.97 18.49 -66.17
C GLU A 223 31.14 17.52 -65.95
N GLY A 224 31.94 17.71 -64.89
CA GLY A 224 33.04 16.82 -64.52
C GLY A 224 32.58 15.42 -64.08
N ASN A 225 31.52 15.34 -63.27
CA ASN A 225 30.91 14.07 -62.85
C ASN A 225 30.25 13.35 -64.02
N PHE A 226 29.52 14.08 -64.88
CA PHE A 226 28.94 13.54 -66.12
C PHE A 226 30.03 12.98 -67.06
N SER A 227 31.16 13.67 -67.18
CA SER A 227 32.31 13.25 -67.99
C SER A 227 33.10 12.07 -67.40
N SER A 228 32.90 11.74 -66.12
CA SER A 228 33.59 10.65 -65.40
C SER A 228 32.67 9.50 -64.98
N GLY A 229 31.40 9.53 -65.39
CA GLY A 229 30.44 8.44 -65.26
C GLY A 229 30.08 8.06 -63.82
N ASN A 230 30.27 8.97 -62.85
CA ASN A 230 30.12 8.67 -61.43
C ASN A 230 29.10 9.58 -60.72
N LYS A 231 28.26 8.93 -59.90
CA LYS A 231 27.18 9.47 -59.05
C LYS A 231 25.97 10.06 -59.79
N VAL A 232 24.81 9.86 -59.17
CA VAL A 232 23.48 10.16 -59.73
C VAL A 232 22.99 11.58 -59.36
N PHE A 233 23.60 12.20 -58.34
CA PHE A 233 23.19 13.51 -57.82
C PHE A 233 24.41 14.33 -57.36
N VAL A 234 24.23 15.64 -57.25
CA VAL A 234 25.23 16.65 -56.85
C VAL A 234 24.59 17.65 -55.88
N VAL A 235 25.35 18.13 -54.92
CA VAL A 235 24.98 19.12 -53.90
C VAL A 235 26.14 20.09 -53.68
N PRO A 236 25.95 21.24 -53.00
CA PRO A 236 27.05 22.12 -52.59
C PRO A 236 28.16 21.37 -51.84
N GLU A 237 29.41 21.80 -52.03
CA GLU A 237 30.60 21.16 -51.44
C GLU A 237 30.61 21.22 -49.90
N VAL A 238 29.93 22.23 -49.33
CA VAL A 238 29.58 22.32 -47.91
C VAL A 238 28.08 22.59 -47.82
N VAL A 239 27.37 21.83 -46.99
CA VAL A 239 25.96 22.02 -46.65
C VAL A 239 25.89 22.53 -45.21
N LYS A 240 25.24 23.67 -44.96
CA LYS A 240 25.08 24.22 -43.61
C LYS A 240 23.65 24.17 -43.11
N SER A 241 23.48 24.27 -41.80
CA SER A 241 22.17 24.45 -41.16
C SER A 241 21.73 25.93 -41.19
N ASP A 242 20.41 26.14 -41.19
CA ASP A 242 19.70 27.42 -41.45
C ASP A 242 19.79 27.99 -42.87
N GLU A 243 20.45 27.29 -43.80
CA GLU A 243 20.58 27.70 -45.20
C GLU A 243 19.63 26.91 -46.12
N VAL A 244 19.30 27.48 -47.29
CA VAL A 244 18.59 26.78 -48.37
C VAL A 244 19.63 26.24 -49.35
N ILE A 245 19.65 24.93 -49.57
CA ILE A 245 20.54 24.28 -50.54
C ILE A 245 19.77 23.90 -51.81
N GLU A 246 20.44 23.91 -52.95
CA GLU A 246 19.90 23.35 -54.20
C GLU A 246 20.52 21.96 -54.47
N ILE A 247 19.67 20.93 -54.51
CA ILE A 247 20.06 19.53 -54.77
C ILE A 247 19.80 19.22 -56.24
N PHE A 248 20.82 18.76 -56.97
CA PHE A 248 20.75 18.40 -58.39
C PHE A 248 20.76 16.88 -58.59
N PHE A 249 19.89 16.35 -59.43
CA PHE A 249 19.72 14.93 -59.74
C PHE A 249 19.77 14.69 -61.25
N ASN A 250 20.58 13.74 -61.70
CA ASN A 250 20.66 13.34 -63.11
C ASN A 250 19.74 12.13 -63.36
N ARG A 251 18.51 12.42 -63.82
CA ARG A 251 17.50 11.39 -64.06
C ARG A 251 17.97 10.34 -65.07
N SER A 252 18.74 10.73 -66.08
CA SER A 252 19.27 9.80 -67.09
C SER A 252 20.32 8.80 -66.60
N LEU A 253 20.87 8.99 -65.40
CA LEU A 253 21.83 8.08 -64.76
C LEU A 253 21.21 7.27 -63.60
N SER A 254 19.87 7.18 -63.56
CA SER A 254 19.10 6.61 -62.44
C SER A 254 18.07 5.56 -62.90
N ALA A 255 17.53 4.80 -61.94
CA ALA A 255 16.34 3.97 -62.14
C ALA A 255 15.09 4.75 -62.62
N LEU A 256 15.08 6.08 -62.49
CA LEU A 256 13.96 6.98 -62.85
C LEU A 256 14.07 7.54 -64.29
N MET A 257 14.98 7.03 -65.13
CA MET A 257 15.31 7.59 -66.46
C MET A 257 14.14 7.86 -67.42
N ASN A 258 13.02 7.14 -67.28
CA ASN A 258 11.82 7.27 -68.12
C ASN A 258 10.62 7.93 -67.42
N GLU A 259 10.76 8.30 -66.14
CA GLU A 259 9.62 8.71 -65.30
C GLU A 259 9.29 10.21 -65.49
N PRO A 260 8.01 10.58 -65.65
CA PRO A 260 7.62 11.94 -66.02
C PRO A 260 7.77 12.96 -64.89
N ASP A 261 7.60 12.50 -63.65
CA ASP A 261 7.70 13.29 -62.42
C ASP A 261 8.71 12.62 -61.47
N VAL A 262 9.65 13.41 -60.96
CA VAL A 262 10.60 12.98 -59.92
C VAL A 262 10.36 13.81 -58.67
N LEU A 263 10.26 13.14 -57.53
CA LEU A 263 10.18 13.73 -56.20
C LEU A 263 11.41 13.34 -55.39
N ILE A 264 11.91 14.24 -54.56
CA ILE A 264 12.82 13.91 -53.45
C ILE A 264 12.00 13.74 -52.18
N LYS A 265 12.25 12.67 -51.42
CA LYS A 265 11.65 12.46 -50.10
C LYS A 265 12.73 12.15 -49.09
N GLY A 266 12.69 12.84 -47.96
CA GLY A 266 13.69 12.68 -46.93
C GLY A 266 13.24 13.17 -45.56
N ALA A 267 14.20 13.21 -44.65
CA ALA A 267 14.11 13.76 -43.32
C ALA A 267 15.52 14.05 -42.81
N PHE A 268 15.61 14.79 -41.71
CA PHE A 268 16.87 15.12 -41.08
C PHE A 268 17.20 14.13 -39.95
N ASN A 269 18.49 14.03 -39.62
CA ASN A 269 19.04 13.30 -38.47
C ASN A 269 18.61 11.83 -38.39
N GLY A 270 18.81 11.04 -39.45
CA GLY A 270 18.52 9.59 -39.44
C GLY A 270 17.02 9.26 -39.51
N TRP A 271 16.24 10.05 -40.25
CA TRP A 271 14.77 10.02 -40.28
C TRP A 271 14.09 10.35 -38.93
N ARG A 272 14.78 11.06 -38.02
CA ARG A 272 14.27 11.41 -36.68
C ARG A 272 13.70 12.83 -36.60
N TRP A 273 13.87 13.66 -37.62
CA TRP A 273 13.49 15.08 -37.59
C TRP A 273 12.88 15.56 -38.92
N LYS A 274 11.83 16.39 -38.84
CA LYS A 274 11.22 17.19 -39.93
C LYS A 274 11.25 16.51 -41.33
N PHE A 275 10.32 15.60 -41.59
CA PHE A 275 10.15 14.97 -42.90
C PHE A 275 9.79 15.99 -43.99
N PHE A 276 10.36 15.83 -45.19
CA PHE A 276 10.08 16.64 -46.38
C PHE A 276 9.77 15.75 -47.60
N THR A 277 9.02 16.28 -48.57
CA THR A 277 8.78 15.61 -49.86
C THR A 277 8.51 16.66 -50.92
N GLU A 278 9.53 16.99 -51.71
CA GLU A 278 9.51 18.08 -52.66
C GLU A 278 9.61 17.58 -54.11
N LYS A 279 9.13 18.38 -55.05
CA LYS A 279 9.17 18.06 -56.48
C LYS A 279 10.47 18.55 -57.10
N MET A 280 11.12 17.68 -57.86
CA MET A 280 12.27 18.07 -58.67
C MET A 280 11.79 18.80 -59.93
N HIS A 281 12.48 19.86 -60.31
CA HIS A 281 12.21 20.67 -61.50
C HIS A 281 13.37 20.53 -62.50
N LYS A 282 13.08 20.34 -63.80
CA LYS A 282 14.13 20.19 -64.81
C LYS A 282 14.94 21.49 -64.95
N THR A 283 16.26 21.39 -65.05
CA THR A 283 17.18 22.54 -65.19
C THR A 283 17.68 22.73 -66.63
N ASP A 284 18.28 23.89 -66.90
CA ASP A 284 18.92 24.23 -68.18
C ASP A 284 20.34 23.65 -68.36
N LEU A 285 20.82 22.84 -67.40
CA LEU A 285 22.15 22.24 -67.43
C LEU A 285 22.29 21.21 -68.57
N ARG A 286 23.52 21.01 -69.05
CA ARG A 286 23.83 19.99 -70.07
C ARG A 286 23.61 18.56 -69.54
N GLY A 287 22.43 18.00 -69.81
CA GLY A 287 22.07 16.63 -69.47
C GLY A 287 20.56 16.48 -69.28
N ASP A 288 20.15 15.46 -68.52
CA ASP A 288 18.80 15.35 -67.97
C ASP A 288 18.85 15.62 -66.45
N TRP A 289 19.31 16.83 -66.12
CA TRP A 289 19.45 17.31 -64.75
C TRP A 289 18.15 17.98 -64.27
N TRP A 290 17.83 17.73 -63.01
CA TRP A 290 16.66 18.24 -62.30
C TRP A 290 17.12 18.74 -60.93
N SER A 291 16.61 19.88 -60.45
CA SER A 291 16.95 20.42 -59.14
C SER A 291 15.75 20.64 -58.23
N CYS A 292 16.01 20.77 -56.94
CA CYS A 292 15.05 21.25 -55.95
C CYS A 292 15.79 22.07 -54.89
N GLN A 293 15.17 23.17 -54.44
CA GLN A 293 15.63 23.88 -53.25
C GLN A 293 15.09 23.19 -52.00
N LEU A 294 15.93 23.06 -50.97
CA LEU A 294 15.60 22.44 -49.68
C LEU A 294 16.15 23.33 -48.56
N TYR A 295 15.26 23.80 -47.67
CA TYR A 295 15.69 24.47 -46.44
C TYR A 295 16.23 23.43 -45.44
N VAL A 296 17.45 23.66 -44.94
CA VAL A 296 18.10 22.81 -43.94
C VAL A 296 17.87 23.42 -42.56
N PRO A 297 17.09 22.81 -41.65
CA PRO A 297 16.80 23.39 -40.34
C PRO A 297 18.04 23.55 -39.45
N LYS A 298 18.03 24.53 -38.55
CA LYS A 298 19.06 24.74 -37.52
C LYS A 298 19.44 23.50 -36.71
N GLU A 299 18.49 22.59 -36.51
CA GLU A 299 18.69 21.40 -35.69
C GLU A 299 19.20 20.18 -36.49
N ALA A 300 19.51 20.35 -37.79
CA ALA A 300 20.02 19.29 -38.64
C ALA A 300 21.56 19.18 -38.60
N TYR A 301 22.08 18.01 -38.23
CA TYR A 301 23.48 17.60 -38.45
C TYR A 301 23.63 16.62 -39.63
N LYS A 302 22.49 16.10 -40.15
CA LYS A 302 22.45 15.11 -41.23
C LYS A 302 21.15 15.20 -42.02
N ILE A 303 21.20 14.92 -43.32
CA ILE A 303 20.03 14.76 -44.20
C ILE A 303 20.03 13.32 -44.73
N ASP A 304 18.88 12.65 -44.73
CA ASP A 304 18.65 11.31 -45.28
C ASP A 304 17.48 11.36 -46.28
N PHE A 305 17.67 10.87 -47.50
CA PHE A 305 16.67 10.99 -48.57
C PHE A 305 16.79 9.94 -49.69
N VAL A 306 15.72 9.85 -50.49
CA VAL A 306 15.60 9.02 -51.70
C VAL A 306 14.88 9.81 -52.80
N PHE A 307 15.10 9.45 -54.07
CA PHE A 307 14.32 9.98 -55.19
C PHE A 307 13.29 8.94 -55.65
N PHE A 308 12.08 9.35 -56.05
CA PHE A 308 11.02 8.42 -56.42
C PHE A 308 9.97 9.01 -57.39
N ASN A 309 9.22 8.14 -58.07
CA ASN A 309 8.24 8.52 -59.11
C ASN A 309 6.79 8.70 -58.61
N SER A 310 6.59 9.03 -57.34
CA SER A 310 5.28 8.99 -56.63
C SER A 310 4.61 7.61 -56.48
N ALA A 311 5.07 6.58 -57.18
CA ALA A 311 4.50 5.23 -57.17
C ALA A 311 5.41 4.22 -56.45
N ASN A 312 6.13 3.38 -57.20
CA ASN A 312 6.88 2.22 -56.69
C ASN A 312 8.35 2.19 -57.12
N ILE A 313 8.80 3.12 -57.98
CA ILE A 313 10.20 3.16 -58.41
C ILE A 313 10.94 4.17 -57.54
N TYR A 314 11.98 3.68 -56.86
CA TYR A 314 12.86 4.44 -56.00
C TYR A 314 14.29 4.35 -56.54
N GLU A 315 15.01 5.46 -56.50
CA GLU A 315 16.46 5.50 -56.63
C GLU A 315 17.04 5.70 -55.23
N ASN A 316 17.81 4.71 -54.79
CA ASN A 316 18.42 4.64 -53.46
C ASN A 316 19.67 3.74 -53.43
N ASN A 317 20.65 3.99 -54.32
CA ASN A 317 22.07 3.64 -54.10
C ASN A 317 22.30 2.19 -53.58
N ASP A 318 21.84 1.21 -54.36
CA ASP A 318 21.86 -0.22 -54.01
C ASP A 318 21.16 -0.56 -52.68
N SER A 319 19.91 -0.08 -52.53
CA SER A 319 19.04 -0.29 -51.35
C SER A 319 19.52 0.38 -50.05
N LYS A 320 20.12 1.57 -50.16
CA LYS A 320 20.50 2.45 -49.04
C LYS A 320 20.14 3.90 -49.35
N ASP A 321 19.50 4.57 -48.41
CA ASP A 321 19.15 5.98 -48.55
C ASP A 321 20.39 6.85 -48.77
N PHE A 322 20.26 7.89 -49.61
CA PHE A 322 21.30 8.90 -49.77
C PHE A 322 21.42 9.70 -48.48
N SER A 323 22.64 9.96 -48.03
CA SER A 323 22.91 10.69 -46.81
C SER A 323 23.97 11.77 -47.00
N LEU A 324 23.75 12.91 -46.35
CA LEU A 324 24.64 14.08 -46.34
C LEU A 324 24.86 14.53 -44.90
N LEU A 325 26.08 14.92 -44.58
CA LEU A 325 26.40 15.61 -43.33
C LEU A 325 26.10 17.11 -43.50
N VAL A 326 25.73 17.77 -42.41
CA VAL A 326 25.47 19.21 -42.34
C VAL A 326 26.48 19.83 -41.38
N GLU A 327 27.19 20.87 -41.80
CA GLU A 327 28.04 21.66 -40.93
C GLU A 327 27.22 22.69 -40.15
N GLY A 328 27.41 22.76 -38.84
CA GLY A 328 26.70 23.67 -37.95
C GLY A 328 27.10 23.52 -36.49
N GLU A 329 26.42 24.25 -35.61
CA GLU A 329 26.62 24.15 -34.15
C GLU A 329 25.91 22.94 -33.52
N MET A 330 25.14 22.18 -34.31
CA MET A 330 24.39 21.01 -33.87
C MET A 330 25.15 19.73 -34.15
N ASP A 331 25.33 18.89 -33.13
CA ASP A 331 25.82 17.51 -33.27
C ASP A 331 24.76 16.48 -32.83
N GLU A 332 25.11 15.19 -32.93
CA GLU A 332 24.20 14.09 -32.59
C GLU A 332 23.81 14.04 -31.10
N LEU A 333 24.64 14.58 -30.20
CA LEU A 333 24.36 14.63 -28.76
C LEU A 333 23.45 15.82 -28.42
N ALA A 334 23.79 17.01 -28.94
CA ALA A 334 22.98 18.22 -28.79
C ALA A 334 21.57 18.05 -29.41
N PHE A 335 21.47 17.30 -30.52
CA PHE A 335 20.18 16.94 -31.09
C PHE A 335 19.37 15.96 -30.23
N GLU A 336 20.01 15.02 -29.53
CA GLU A 336 19.31 14.14 -28.58
C GLU A 336 18.73 14.93 -27.40
N ASP A 337 19.45 15.94 -26.89
CA ASP A 337 18.93 16.86 -25.87
C ASP A 337 17.73 17.69 -26.38
N ILE A 338 17.71 18.09 -27.65
CA ILE A 338 16.53 18.71 -28.28
C ILE A 338 15.36 17.73 -28.37
N LEU A 339 15.61 16.46 -28.73
CA LEU A 339 14.55 15.43 -28.72
C LEU A 339 14.02 15.18 -27.31
N LEU A 340 14.86 15.23 -26.27
CA LEU A 340 14.44 15.14 -24.87
C LEU A 340 13.60 16.36 -24.44
N GLU A 341 13.97 17.58 -24.84
CA GLU A 341 13.20 18.81 -24.60
C GLU A 341 11.81 18.74 -25.26
N VAL A 342 11.74 18.34 -26.54
CA VAL A 342 10.47 18.15 -27.27
C VAL A 342 9.61 17.09 -26.60
N LYS A 343 10.19 15.92 -26.30
CA LYS A 343 9.50 14.81 -25.64
C LYS A 343 8.99 15.18 -24.25
N ARG A 344 9.71 16.03 -23.51
CA ARG A 344 9.22 16.55 -22.21
C ARG A 344 7.96 17.39 -22.40
N ARG A 345 7.93 18.31 -23.37
CA ARG A 345 6.75 19.14 -23.69
C ARG A 345 5.56 18.31 -24.17
N GLU A 346 5.81 17.25 -24.95
CA GLU A 346 4.76 16.30 -25.36
C GLU A 346 4.18 15.54 -24.16
N LEU A 347 5.02 15.06 -23.24
CA LEU A 347 4.59 14.39 -22.01
C LEU A 347 3.86 15.34 -21.06
N GLU A 348 4.34 16.58 -20.88
CA GLU A 348 3.67 17.65 -20.12
C GLU A 348 2.26 17.92 -20.69
N LYS A 349 2.13 18.01 -22.02
CA LYS A 349 0.83 18.20 -22.70
C LYS A 349 -0.10 17.00 -22.55
N LEU A 350 0.39 15.78 -22.75
CA LEU A 350 -0.40 14.56 -22.59
C LEU A 350 -0.91 14.40 -21.15
N ALA A 351 -0.05 14.65 -20.16
CA ALA A 351 -0.43 14.62 -18.75
C ALA A 351 -1.47 15.70 -18.41
N ALA A 352 -1.37 16.90 -18.99
CA ALA A 352 -2.37 17.96 -18.81
C ALA A 352 -3.73 17.59 -19.44
N GLU A 353 -3.74 17.00 -20.63
CA GLU A 353 -4.96 16.50 -21.29
C GLU A 353 -5.59 15.31 -20.53
N GLU A 354 -4.77 14.42 -19.95
CA GLU A 354 -5.23 13.30 -19.15
C GLU A 354 -5.82 13.75 -17.81
N ALA A 355 -5.12 14.63 -17.09
CA ALA A 355 -5.62 15.23 -15.85
C ALA A 355 -6.85 16.12 -16.06
N GLU A 356 -7.11 16.63 -17.26
CA GLU A 356 -8.36 17.31 -17.62
C GLU A 356 -9.51 16.31 -17.81
N ARG A 357 -9.26 15.19 -18.51
CA ARG A 357 -10.25 14.10 -18.66
C ARG A 357 -10.62 13.49 -17.30
N GLU A 358 -9.64 13.19 -16.45
CA GLU A 358 -9.89 12.62 -15.12
C GLU A 358 -10.74 13.54 -14.24
N ARG A 359 -10.47 14.86 -14.27
CA ARG A 359 -11.29 15.86 -13.56
C ARG A 359 -12.72 15.94 -14.08
N GLN A 360 -12.92 15.84 -15.39
CA GLN A 360 -14.28 15.83 -15.99
C GLN A 360 -15.04 14.55 -15.63
N ASP A 361 -14.40 13.38 -15.69
CA ASP A 361 -14.98 12.11 -15.28
C ASP A 361 -15.28 12.05 -13.76
N GLU A 362 -14.42 12.62 -12.91
CA GLU A 362 -14.68 12.77 -11.47
C GLU A 362 -15.84 13.73 -11.21
N GLU A 363 -15.91 14.87 -11.90
CA GLU A 363 -17.02 15.82 -11.72
C GLU A 363 -18.36 15.21 -12.18
N GLN A 364 -18.39 14.48 -13.30
CA GLN A 364 -19.58 13.77 -13.74
C GLN A 364 -20.02 12.72 -12.69
N ARG A 365 -19.11 11.85 -12.24
CA ARG A 365 -19.41 10.84 -11.20
C ARG A 365 -19.91 11.48 -9.91
N ARG A 366 -19.36 12.64 -9.52
CA ARG A 366 -19.80 13.41 -8.35
C ARG A 366 -21.22 13.96 -8.54
N ARG A 367 -21.54 14.55 -9.70
CA ARG A 367 -22.88 15.06 -10.03
C ARG A 367 -23.93 13.93 -10.04
N GLU A 368 -23.57 12.76 -10.60
CA GLU A 368 -24.43 11.57 -10.60
C GLU A 368 -24.66 11.01 -9.19
N ALA A 369 -23.60 10.90 -8.38
CA ALA A 369 -23.70 10.45 -6.99
C ALA A 369 -24.51 11.42 -6.10
N GLU A 370 -24.31 12.73 -6.25
CA GLU A 370 -25.09 13.74 -5.51
C GLU A 370 -26.59 13.68 -5.89
N LYS A 371 -26.90 13.49 -7.17
CA LYS A 371 -28.29 13.27 -7.63
C LYS A 371 -28.89 12.02 -6.99
N ALA A 372 -28.19 10.88 -7.04
CA ALA A 372 -28.67 9.63 -6.46
C ALA A 372 -28.86 9.73 -4.93
N ALA A 373 -27.97 10.43 -4.22
CA ALA A 373 -28.09 10.68 -2.79
C ALA A 373 -29.28 11.60 -2.46
N ASN A 374 -29.50 12.65 -3.24
CA ASN A 374 -30.65 13.55 -3.08
C ASN A 374 -31.99 12.86 -3.40
N GLU A 375 -32.02 11.89 -4.31
CA GLU A 375 -33.19 11.04 -4.57
C GLU A 375 -33.42 10.03 -3.41
N ALA A 376 -32.36 9.46 -2.85
CA ALA A 376 -32.42 8.56 -1.70
C ALA A 376 -32.92 9.25 -0.42
N ASP A 377 -32.39 10.44 -0.09
CA ASP A 377 -32.84 11.25 1.06
C ASP A 377 -34.34 11.58 0.95
N LYS A 378 -34.82 11.87 -0.27
CA LYS A 378 -36.24 12.14 -0.52
C LYS A 378 -37.11 10.88 -0.38
N ALA A 379 -36.61 9.72 -0.79
CA ALA A 379 -37.28 8.44 -0.56
C ALA A 379 -37.36 8.11 0.94
N GLN A 380 -36.28 8.33 1.71
CA GLN A 380 -36.27 8.13 3.15
C GLN A 380 -37.23 9.10 3.86
N ALA A 381 -37.22 10.39 3.52
CA ALA A 381 -38.12 11.39 4.09
C ALA A 381 -39.59 10.97 3.94
N LYS A 382 -39.99 10.47 2.76
CA LYS A 382 -41.33 9.91 2.51
C LYS A 382 -41.67 8.70 3.38
N VAL A 383 -40.72 7.78 3.56
CA VAL A 383 -40.91 6.60 4.43
C VAL A 383 -41.06 7.00 5.90
N GLU A 384 -40.35 8.03 6.36
CA GLU A 384 -40.49 8.57 7.72
C GLU A 384 -41.80 9.34 7.91
N VAL A 385 -42.21 10.18 6.95
CA VAL A 385 -43.53 10.84 6.93
C VAL A 385 -44.65 9.82 6.98
N GLN A 386 -44.61 8.77 6.15
CA GLN A 386 -45.64 7.72 6.15
C GLN A 386 -45.74 7.02 7.50
N LYS A 387 -44.61 6.68 8.14
CA LYS A 387 -44.59 6.10 9.50
C LYS A 387 -45.20 7.04 10.55
N LYS A 388 -44.92 8.36 10.46
CA LYS A 388 -45.53 9.38 11.33
C LYS A 388 -47.03 9.54 11.09
N ARG A 389 -47.48 9.56 9.82
CA ARG A 389 -48.90 9.64 9.43
C ARG A 389 -49.68 8.45 9.95
N GLU A 390 -49.14 7.24 9.82
CA GLU A 390 -49.72 6.02 10.38
C GLU A 390 -49.74 6.00 11.91
N ALA A 391 -48.72 6.55 12.58
CA ALA A 391 -48.71 6.68 14.04
C ALA A 391 -49.82 7.63 14.51
N LEU A 392 -49.92 8.81 13.90
CA LEU A 392 -50.98 9.78 14.21
C LEU A 392 -52.37 9.17 13.93
N HIS A 393 -52.56 8.46 12.83
CA HIS A 393 -53.81 7.75 12.50
C HIS A 393 -54.19 6.65 13.49
N ARG A 394 -53.24 6.13 14.28
CA ARG A 394 -53.55 5.23 15.42
C ARG A 394 -54.02 6.04 16.63
N VAL A 395 -53.33 7.12 16.97
CA VAL A 395 -53.70 8.01 18.09
C VAL A 395 -55.06 8.67 17.88
N MET A 396 -55.37 9.16 16.68
CA MET A 396 -56.69 9.73 16.34
C MET A 396 -57.86 8.75 16.53
N LYS A 397 -57.62 7.44 16.62
CA LYS A 397 -58.64 6.43 16.93
C LYS A 397 -58.78 6.14 18.44
N LEU A 398 -57.74 6.45 19.21
CA LEU A 398 -57.70 6.38 20.68
C LEU A 398 -58.26 7.65 21.33
N ALA A 399 -58.14 8.80 20.64
CA ALA A 399 -58.69 10.10 21.03
C ALA A 399 -60.23 10.08 21.14
N LYS A 400 -60.71 9.68 22.32
CA LYS A 400 -62.11 9.71 22.74
C LYS A 400 -62.18 10.26 24.17
N PRO A 401 -63.17 11.09 24.52
CA PRO A 401 -63.40 11.46 25.90
C PRO A 401 -63.63 10.19 26.74
N VAL A 402 -62.98 10.12 27.90
CA VAL A 402 -63.26 9.10 28.90
C VAL A 402 -64.22 9.72 29.90
N ASP A 403 -65.48 9.27 29.85
CA ASP A 403 -66.55 9.80 30.70
C ASP A 403 -66.13 9.83 32.18
N ASP A 404 -66.46 10.94 32.85
CA ASP A 404 -66.16 11.26 34.26
C ASP A 404 -64.67 11.45 34.63
N VAL A 405 -63.71 11.30 33.70
CA VAL A 405 -62.26 11.54 33.96
C VAL A 405 -61.79 12.90 33.45
N TRP A 406 -62.04 13.23 32.17
CA TRP A 406 -61.58 14.48 31.55
C TRP A 406 -62.51 14.95 30.43
N HIS A 407 -62.50 16.25 30.11
CA HIS A 407 -63.21 16.80 28.95
C HIS A 407 -62.62 18.16 28.51
N ILE A 408 -63.06 18.66 27.35
CA ILE A 408 -62.64 19.95 26.77
C ILE A 408 -63.86 20.84 26.51
N GLU A 409 -63.75 22.12 26.84
CA GLU A 409 -64.74 23.16 26.47
C GLU A 409 -64.07 24.32 25.71
N PRO A 410 -64.60 24.77 24.56
CA PRO A 410 -65.69 24.16 23.79
C PRO A 410 -65.28 22.80 23.17
N SER A 411 -66.26 21.91 22.94
CA SER A 411 -66.01 20.58 22.36
C SER A 411 -65.73 20.58 20.85
N VAL A 412 -65.81 21.76 20.20
CA VAL A 412 -65.42 21.98 18.80
C VAL A 412 -64.54 23.23 18.77
N PHE A 413 -63.34 23.08 18.25
CA PHE A 413 -62.28 24.09 18.23
C PHE A 413 -61.33 23.85 17.04
N LYS A 414 -60.42 24.79 16.81
CA LYS A 414 -59.35 24.75 15.79
C LYS A 414 -57.99 25.13 16.40
N GLY A 415 -56.94 25.04 15.59
CA GLY A 415 -55.69 25.72 15.87
C GLY A 415 -55.89 27.24 16.04
N GLY A 416 -55.19 27.82 17.01
CA GLY A 416 -55.28 29.23 17.39
C GLY A 416 -56.41 29.55 18.40
N ASP A 417 -57.27 28.59 18.75
CA ASP A 417 -58.28 28.79 19.80
C ASP A 417 -57.69 28.57 21.21
N MET A 418 -58.28 29.23 22.21
CA MET A 418 -58.07 28.91 23.64
C MET A 418 -59.17 27.95 24.10
N VAL A 419 -58.78 26.79 24.64
CA VAL A 419 -59.71 25.78 25.19
C VAL A 419 -59.49 25.58 26.69
N ARG A 420 -60.53 25.15 27.41
CA ARG A 420 -60.42 24.69 28.80
C ARG A 420 -60.35 23.17 28.84
N LEU A 421 -59.22 22.66 29.32
CA LEU A 421 -58.96 21.24 29.57
C LEU A 421 -59.28 20.93 31.03
N TYR A 422 -60.31 20.11 31.26
CA TYR A 422 -60.81 19.72 32.58
C TYR A 422 -60.36 18.31 32.96
N TYR A 423 -60.01 18.12 34.24
CA TYR A 423 -59.63 16.84 34.86
C TYR A 423 -60.37 16.65 36.19
N ASN A 424 -60.87 15.45 36.45
CA ASN A 424 -61.49 15.08 37.72
C ASN A 424 -60.44 14.48 38.66
N ARG A 425 -60.02 15.23 39.70
CA ARG A 425 -59.00 14.76 40.66
C ARG A 425 -59.41 13.48 41.42
N SER A 426 -60.70 13.12 41.37
CA SER A 426 -61.22 11.86 41.91
C SER A 426 -60.65 10.61 41.21
N SER A 427 -60.08 10.72 40.00
CA SER A 427 -59.36 9.61 39.37
C SER A 427 -57.96 9.44 39.98
N CYS A 428 -57.70 8.26 40.54
CA CYS A 428 -56.35 7.83 40.91
C CYS A 428 -55.46 7.81 39.65
N PRO A 429 -54.28 8.47 39.65
CA PRO A 429 -53.35 8.51 40.78
C PRO A 429 -53.23 9.86 41.52
N LEU A 430 -53.84 10.95 41.05
CA LEU A 430 -53.53 12.31 41.53
C LEU A 430 -54.42 12.81 42.69
N ALA A 431 -55.27 11.95 43.26
CA ALA A 431 -56.23 12.26 44.33
C ALA A 431 -55.65 12.90 45.61
N HIS A 432 -54.34 12.80 45.84
CA HIS A 432 -53.65 13.39 47.00
C HIS A 432 -52.71 14.55 46.65
N ALA A 433 -52.70 15.00 45.39
CA ALA A 433 -51.88 16.12 44.95
C ALA A 433 -52.42 17.46 45.46
N THR A 434 -51.52 18.33 45.92
CA THR A 434 -51.81 19.70 46.37
C THR A 434 -51.84 20.72 45.22
N GLU A 435 -51.11 20.43 44.14
CA GLU A 435 -51.23 21.11 42.84
C GLU A 435 -51.38 20.05 41.75
N ILE A 436 -52.09 20.38 40.68
CA ILE A 436 -52.15 19.57 39.46
C ILE A 436 -51.69 20.45 38.30
N TRP A 437 -50.88 19.87 37.42
CA TRP A 437 -50.39 20.47 36.19
C TRP A 437 -50.77 19.58 35.01
N ILE A 438 -51.04 20.19 33.85
CA ILE A 438 -51.12 19.50 32.57
C ILE A 438 -49.76 19.64 31.87
N HIS A 439 -49.16 18.51 31.53
CA HIS A 439 -47.96 18.45 30.69
C HIS A 439 -48.43 17.89 29.35
N GLY A 440 -48.35 18.67 28.28
CA GLY A 440 -48.91 18.30 26.98
C GLY A 440 -48.06 18.68 25.78
N GLY A 441 -48.35 18.03 24.67
CA GLY A 441 -47.82 18.27 23.35
C GLY A 441 -48.93 18.20 22.29
N HIS A 442 -48.53 18.03 21.04
CA HIS A 442 -49.46 17.82 19.94
C HIS A 442 -48.86 16.89 18.88
N ASN A 443 -49.75 16.29 18.10
CA ASN A 443 -49.48 15.40 16.98
C ASN A 443 -48.68 14.14 17.38
N ASN A 444 -49.08 13.45 18.45
CA ASN A 444 -48.31 12.38 19.11
C ASN A 444 -46.92 12.89 19.55
N TRP A 445 -46.91 13.96 20.36
CA TRP A 445 -45.70 14.55 20.95
C TRP A 445 -44.55 14.86 19.95
N ILE A 446 -44.83 15.06 18.65
CA ILE A 446 -43.78 15.23 17.61
C ILE A 446 -42.87 16.45 17.87
N HIS A 447 -43.35 17.43 18.62
CA HIS A 447 -42.62 18.64 19.01
C HIS A 447 -42.17 18.62 20.48
N GLY A 448 -42.36 17.51 21.19
CA GLY A 448 -42.14 17.40 22.63
C GLY A 448 -43.20 18.12 23.46
N LEU A 449 -42.82 18.48 24.69
CA LEU A 449 -43.65 19.25 25.63
C LEU A 449 -43.77 20.71 25.15
N SER A 450 -45.00 21.15 24.90
CA SER A 450 -45.32 22.53 24.47
C SER A 450 -46.43 23.19 25.31
N ILE A 451 -47.15 22.40 26.14
CA ILE A 451 -48.17 22.86 27.08
C ILE A 451 -47.70 22.45 28.48
N ALA A 452 -47.62 23.39 29.42
CA ALA A 452 -47.11 23.14 30.77
C ALA A 452 -47.80 24.04 31.80
N GLU A 453 -49.11 23.85 31.99
CA GLU A 453 -49.97 24.76 32.76
C GLU A 453 -50.43 24.16 34.09
N ARG A 454 -50.63 25.02 35.10
CA ARG A 454 -51.19 24.61 36.40
C ARG A 454 -52.71 24.72 36.37
N LEU A 455 -53.39 23.64 36.73
CA LEU A 455 -54.86 23.62 36.79
C LEU A 455 -55.36 24.39 38.02
N LEU A 456 -56.53 25.02 37.85
CA LEU A 456 -57.30 25.71 38.89
C LEU A 456 -58.55 24.90 39.20
N ARG A 457 -58.97 24.82 40.48
CA ARG A 457 -60.22 24.15 40.85
C ARG A 457 -61.44 24.89 40.26
N SER A 458 -62.41 24.15 39.74
CA SER A 458 -63.64 24.67 39.15
C SER A 458 -64.77 24.70 40.17
N ASP A 459 -65.14 25.88 40.67
CA ASP A 459 -66.30 26.07 41.57
C ASP A 459 -67.67 26.07 40.82
N LYS A 460 -67.72 25.54 39.58
CA LYS A 460 -68.88 25.59 38.67
C LYS A 460 -69.47 24.23 38.27
N LYS A 461 -68.90 23.12 38.73
CA LYS A 461 -69.37 21.75 38.43
C LYS A 461 -69.34 20.93 39.71
N ASP A 462 -70.32 20.06 39.91
CA ASP A 462 -70.32 19.12 41.02
C ASP A 462 -69.22 18.06 40.81
N GLY A 463 -68.37 17.87 41.82
CA GLY A 463 -67.20 16.99 41.77
C GLY A 463 -65.86 17.73 41.94
N ASP A 464 -64.76 16.98 42.11
CA ASP A 464 -63.41 17.55 42.31
C ASP A 464 -62.75 17.89 40.95
N TRP A 465 -63.41 18.77 40.20
CA TRP A 465 -62.99 19.18 38.86
C TRP A 465 -61.96 20.32 38.91
N TRP A 466 -60.88 20.16 38.16
CA TRP A 466 -59.81 21.14 37.97
C TRP A 466 -59.65 21.43 36.48
N TYR A 467 -59.23 22.64 36.08
CA TYR A 467 -59.09 23.02 34.68
C TYR A 467 -57.87 23.91 34.41
N ALA A 468 -57.30 23.80 33.21
CA ALA A 468 -56.32 24.74 32.68
C ALA A 468 -56.87 25.39 31.40
N GLU A 469 -56.48 26.64 31.14
CA GLU A 469 -56.69 27.31 29.86
C GLU A 469 -55.47 27.07 28.97
N VAL A 470 -55.69 26.45 27.82
CA VAL A 470 -54.64 25.93 26.94
C VAL A 470 -54.83 26.51 25.54
N ALA A 471 -53.77 27.12 25.00
CA ALA A 471 -53.73 27.51 23.59
C ALA A 471 -53.57 26.27 22.71
N VAL A 472 -54.47 26.08 21.74
CA VAL A 472 -54.37 25.01 20.76
C VAL A 472 -53.41 25.45 19.65
N PRO A 473 -52.27 24.77 19.42
CA PRO A 473 -51.32 25.19 18.38
C PRO A 473 -51.95 25.19 16.99
N ASP A 474 -51.59 26.16 16.14
CA ASP A 474 -52.21 26.36 14.81
C ASP A 474 -52.15 25.12 13.89
N HIS A 475 -51.12 24.29 14.07
CA HIS A 475 -50.86 23.06 13.31
C HIS A 475 -51.18 21.77 14.11
N ALA A 476 -51.98 21.86 15.17
CA ALA A 476 -52.42 20.68 15.92
C ALA A 476 -53.55 19.95 15.17
N LEU A 477 -53.34 18.65 14.93
CA LEU A 477 -54.30 17.67 14.44
C LEU A 477 -54.85 16.84 15.61
N VAL A 478 -53.99 16.61 16.62
CA VAL A 478 -54.29 15.99 17.92
C VAL A 478 -53.55 16.77 19.00
N LEU A 479 -54.20 17.00 20.15
CA LEU A 479 -53.55 17.37 21.41
C LEU A 479 -53.26 16.09 22.21
N ASP A 480 -52.08 15.99 22.81
CA ASP A 480 -51.63 14.86 23.63
C ASP A 480 -51.23 15.39 25.02
N TRP A 481 -51.59 14.73 26.12
CA TRP A 481 -51.14 15.17 27.44
C TRP A 481 -51.17 14.08 28.53
N VAL A 482 -50.47 14.37 29.61
CA VAL A 482 -50.54 13.70 30.91
C VAL A 482 -50.82 14.74 31.99
N PHE A 483 -51.44 14.33 33.10
CA PHE A 483 -51.55 15.18 34.28
C PHE A 483 -50.44 14.83 35.28
N ALA A 484 -49.99 15.81 36.05
CA ALA A 484 -48.82 15.69 36.92
C ALA A 484 -49.02 16.44 38.24
N ASN A 485 -48.36 15.99 39.31
CA ASN A 485 -48.46 16.63 40.64
C ASN A 485 -47.55 17.87 40.83
N GLY A 486 -47.07 18.48 39.75
CA GLY A 486 -46.15 19.62 39.78
C GLY A 486 -45.71 20.05 38.37
N PRO A 487 -44.93 21.14 38.26
CA PRO A 487 -44.39 21.57 36.97
C PRO A 487 -43.34 20.59 36.41
N PRO A 488 -42.98 20.72 35.13
CA PRO A 488 -41.89 19.95 34.52
C PRO A 488 -40.61 19.98 35.37
N GLN A 489 -39.84 18.89 35.33
CA GLN A 489 -38.63 18.65 36.15
C GLN A 489 -38.86 18.55 37.68
N LYS A 490 -40.07 18.82 38.20
CA LYS A 490 -40.41 18.71 39.64
C LYS A 490 -41.50 17.70 39.97
N ALA A 491 -42.37 17.38 39.02
CA ALA A 491 -43.38 16.34 39.19
C ALA A 491 -42.77 14.93 39.32
N ASN A 492 -43.30 14.15 40.27
CA ASN A 492 -42.90 12.77 40.56
C ASN A 492 -44.09 11.77 40.58
N ILE A 493 -45.32 12.24 40.40
CA ILE A 493 -46.52 11.42 40.17
C ILE A 493 -47.21 11.96 38.92
N TYR A 494 -47.59 11.06 38.01
CA TYR A 494 -48.25 11.35 36.75
C TYR A 494 -49.50 10.47 36.59
N ASP A 495 -50.55 11.05 36.01
CA ASP A 495 -51.63 10.30 35.37
C ASP A 495 -51.41 10.32 33.85
N ASN A 496 -51.14 9.15 33.29
CA ASN A 496 -50.90 8.92 31.86
C ASN A 496 -51.88 7.91 31.26
N ASN A 497 -53.10 7.81 31.80
CA ASN A 497 -54.17 6.96 31.25
C ASN A 497 -53.75 5.47 31.09
N ASN A 498 -53.07 4.92 32.10
CA ASN A 498 -52.44 3.60 32.06
C ASN A 498 -51.41 3.43 30.92
N SER A 499 -50.53 4.42 30.76
CA SER A 499 -49.51 4.50 29.68
C SER A 499 -50.07 4.48 28.26
N GLN A 500 -51.24 5.11 28.07
CA GLN A 500 -51.82 5.42 26.76
C GLN A 500 -51.89 6.93 26.48
N ASP A 501 -51.56 7.77 27.47
CA ASP A 501 -51.77 9.22 27.49
C ASP A 501 -53.23 9.64 27.25
N PHE A 502 -53.52 10.92 27.41
CA PHE A 502 -54.81 11.51 27.08
C PHE A 502 -54.71 12.23 25.73
N HIS A 503 -55.72 12.07 24.87
CA HIS A 503 -55.70 12.60 23.51
C HIS A 503 -57.05 13.20 23.10
N ALA A 504 -57.01 14.33 22.38
CA ALA A 504 -58.17 14.91 21.71
C ALA A 504 -57.83 15.31 20.27
N THR A 505 -58.68 14.95 19.32
CA THR A 505 -58.59 15.44 17.94
C THR A 505 -58.96 16.92 17.86
N VAL A 506 -58.38 17.64 16.90
CA VAL A 506 -58.69 19.05 16.61
C VAL A 506 -59.60 19.10 15.37
N PRO A 507 -60.93 19.33 15.51
CA PRO A 507 -61.87 19.08 14.40
C PRO A 507 -61.72 19.98 13.17
N ASN A 508 -61.16 21.18 13.34
CA ASN A 508 -61.08 22.22 12.30
C ASN A 508 -59.63 22.68 12.06
N CYS A 509 -58.69 21.75 11.90
CA CYS A 509 -57.30 22.03 11.51
C CYS A 509 -57.17 22.48 10.04
N MET A 510 -56.00 23.01 9.66
CA MET A 510 -55.63 23.19 8.24
C MET A 510 -55.53 21.85 7.50
N LEU A 511 -55.53 21.88 6.15
CA LEU A 511 -55.45 20.69 5.32
C LEU A 511 -54.28 19.79 5.74
N GLU A 512 -54.61 18.56 6.17
CA GLU A 512 -53.67 17.56 6.68
C GLU A 512 -52.48 17.32 5.73
N ASP A 513 -52.73 17.32 4.42
CA ASP A 513 -51.71 17.06 3.40
C ASP A 513 -50.66 18.19 3.28
N LEU A 514 -50.98 19.44 3.64
CA LEU A 514 -49.99 20.53 3.67
C LEU A 514 -48.98 20.31 4.80
N PHE A 515 -49.46 19.96 6.00
CA PHE A 515 -48.62 19.62 7.15
C PHE A 515 -47.65 18.46 6.83
N TRP A 516 -48.12 17.43 6.11
CA TRP A 516 -47.25 16.32 5.72
C TRP A 516 -46.23 16.67 4.63
N VAL A 517 -46.52 17.61 3.73
CA VAL A 517 -45.55 18.14 2.76
C VAL A 517 -44.47 18.97 3.46
N GLU A 518 -44.86 19.83 4.41
CA GLU A 518 -43.91 20.58 5.24
C GLU A 518 -43.04 19.65 6.10
N GLU A 519 -43.61 18.55 6.62
CA GLU A 519 -42.86 17.54 7.36
C GLU A 519 -41.91 16.73 6.46
N GLU A 520 -42.29 16.38 5.22
CA GLU A 520 -41.38 15.79 4.22
C GLU A 520 -40.19 16.74 3.99
N HIS A 521 -40.46 18.03 3.77
CA HIS A 521 -39.45 19.06 3.55
C HIS A 521 -38.59 19.37 4.80
N ARG A 522 -39.09 19.11 6.01
CA ARG A 522 -38.33 19.23 7.26
C ARG A 522 -37.39 18.03 7.46
N ILE A 523 -37.89 16.81 7.28
CA ILE A 523 -37.10 15.59 7.40
C ILE A 523 -36.03 15.53 6.29
N TYR A 524 -36.40 15.86 5.05
CA TYR A 524 -35.47 15.91 3.91
C TYR A 524 -34.28 16.84 4.15
N ARG A 525 -34.52 18.08 4.64
CA ARG A 525 -33.44 19.01 4.97
C ARG A 525 -32.53 18.48 6.07
N LYS A 526 -33.10 17.90 7.14
CA LYS A 526 -32.31 17.29 8.23
C LYS A 526 -31.45 16.12 7.72
N LEU A 527 -31.98 15.28 6.83
CA LEU A 527 -31.20 14.20 6.21
C LEU A 527 -30.04 14.76 5.37
N GLN A 528 -30.27 15.79 4.54
CA GLN A 528 -29.20 16.45 3.79
C GLN A 528 -28.14 17.10 4.68
N GLU A 529 -28.52 17.73 5.79
CA GLU A 529 -27.59 18.33 6.77
C GLU A 529 -26.75 17.24 7.46
N GLU A 530 -27.39 16.18 7.95
CA GLU A 530 -26.69 15.03 8.51
C GLU A 530 -25.76 14.35 7.48
N ARG A 531 -26.19 14.25 6.21
CA ARG A 531 -25.41 13.66 5.13
C ARG A 531 -24.17 14.50 4.84
N LYS A 532 -24.31 15.83 4.69
CA LYS A 532 -23.19 16.76 4.50
C LYS A 532 -22.19 16.70 5.64
N LEU A 533 -22.65 16.65 6.90
CA LEU A 533 -21.76 16.52 8.06
C LEU A 533 -20.99 15.18 8.06
N LYS A 534 -21.65 14.08 7.67
CA LYS A 534 -21.01 12.76 7.52
C LYS A 534 -20.01 12.74 6.35
N GLU A 535 -20.38 13.29 5.20
CA GLU A 535 -19.52 13.45 4.01
C GLU A 535 -18.28 14.30 4.32
N GLU A 536 -18.45 15.44 5.00
CA GLU A 536 -17.33 16.33 5.37
C GLU A 536 -16.41 15.69 6.42
N ALA A 537 -16.97 14.98 7.40
CA ALA A 537 -16.18 14.22 8.37
C ALA A 537 -15.37 13.10 7.70
N VAL A 538 -15.98 12.34 6.78
CA VAL A 538 -15.29 11.33 5.97
C VAL A 538 -14.20 11.95 5.09
N ARG A 539 -14.48 13.10 4.45
CA ARG A 539 -13.50 13.79 3.62
C ARG A 539 -12.30 14.29 4.43
N LYS A 540 -12.54 14.97 5.56
CA LYS A 540 -11.49 15.40 6.51
C LYS A 540 -10.68 14.22 7.06
N LYS A 541 -11.32 13.07 7.28
CA LYS A 541 -10.64 11.82 7.69
C LYS A 541 -9.73 11.29 6.57
N ALA A 542 -10.24 11.21 5.35
CA ALA A 542 -9.51 10.75 4.17
C ALA A 542 -8.34 11.69 3.81
N GLU A 543 -8.54 13.00 3.82
CA GLU A 543 -7.52 14.03 3.65
C GLU A 543 -6.37 13.84 4.67
N LYS A 544 -6.70 13.64 5.95
CA LYS A 544 -5.70 13.38 7.01
C LYS A 544 -4.95 12.07 6.78
N THR A 545 -5.64 10.99 6.40
CA THR A 545 -5.01 9.69 6.09
C THR A 545 -4.10 9.77 4.87
N ALA A 546 -4.53 10.44 3.79
CA ALA A 546 -3.71 10.64 2.59
C ALA A 546 -2.44 11.44 2.90
N ARG A 547 -2.56 12.50 3.71
CA ARG A 547 -1.40 13.31 4.14
C ARG A 547 -0.41 12.50 4.98
N LEU A 548 -0.89 11.76 5.99
CA LEU A 548 -0.05 10.88 6.82
C LEU A 548 0.65 9.79 6.00
N LYS A 549 -0.02 9.22 4.99
CA LYS A 549 0.59 8.26 4.05
C LYS A 549 1.69 8.90 3.20
N ALA A 550 1.46 10.11 2.67
CA ALA A 550 2.46 10.85 1.89
C ALA A 550 3.69 11.20 2.74
N GLU A 551 3.47 11.80 3.93
CA GLU A 551 4.51 12.08 4.93
C GLU A 551 5.33 10.82 5.27
N THR A 552 4.68 9.67 5.42
CA THR A 552 5.34 8.38 5.70
C THR A 552 6.14 7.87 4.49
N LYS A 553 5.58 7.91 3.28
CA LYS A 553 6.25 7.45 2.04
C LYS A 553 7.49 8.31 1.74
N GLU A 554 7.42 9.62 1.94
CA GLU A 554 8.57 10.54 1.84
C GLU A 554 9.61 10.24 2.91
N ARG A 555 9.21 10.16 4.19
CA ARG A 555 10.11 9.84 5.31
C ARG A 555 10.84 8.51 5.09
N THR A 556 10.16 7.49 4.60
CA THR A 556 10.75 6.16 4.36
C THR A 556 11.61 6.11 3.11
N MET A 557 11.30 6.86 2.05
CA MET A 557 12.25 7.05 0.93
C MET A 557 13.54 7.73 1.42
N LYS A 558 13.42 8.82 2.19
CA LYS A 558 14.56 9.52 2.80
C LYS A 558 15.36 8.61 3.74
N MET A 559 14.68 7.77 4.53
CA MET A 559 15.31 6.79 5.41
C MET A 559 15.98 5.65 4.62
N PHE A 560 15.42 5.23 3.48
CA PHE A 560 16.06 4.26 2.60
C PHE A 560 17.39 4.80 2.03
N LEU A 561 17.42 6.07 1.61
CA LEU A 561 18.66 6.73 1.18
C LEU A 561 19.67 6.87 2.34
N LEU A 562 19.22 7.31 3.52
CA LEU A 562 20.07 7.40 4.72
C LEU A 562 20.56 6.02 5.19
N SER A 563 19.79 4.95 5.02
CA SER A 563 20.21 3.60 5.41
C SER A 563 21.46 3.13 4.65
N GLN A 564 21.70 3.64 3.44
CA GLN A 564 22.92 3.34 2.70
C GLN A 564 24.14 4.12 3.23
N LYS A 565 23.95 5.23 3.97
CA LYS A 565 24.99 6.21 4.39
C LYS A 565 26.21 5.61 5.10
N HIS A 566 26.04 4.51 5.83
CA HIS A 566 27.14 3.81 6.47
C HIS A 566 28.11 3.13 5.48
N ILE A 567 27.73 3.02 4.21
CA ILE A 567 28.52 2.51 3.07
C ILE A 567 28.64 3.54 1.95
N VAL A 568 27.53 4.11 1.46
CA VAL A 568 27.48 5.07 0.34
C VAL A 568 26.33 6.08 0.51
N TYR A 569 26.56 7.36 0.19
CA TYR A 569 25.51 8.38 0.12
C TYR A 569 25.89 9.55 -0.78
N THR A 570 24.91 10.44 -1.00
CA THR A 570 25.03 11.66 -1.81
C THR A 570 24.83 12.93 -1.00
N GLU A 571 25.47 14.01 -1.44
CA GLU A 571 25.18 15.37 -1.02
C GLU A 571 24.98 16.26 -2.27
N PRO A 572 23.77 16.83 -2.49
CA PRO A 572 22.55 16.63 -1.70
C PRO A 572 22.06 15.17 -1.72
N LEU A 573 21.31 14.77 -0.69
CA LEU A 573 20.74 13.42 -0.58
C LEU A 573 19.71 13.17 -1.70
N ASP A 574 18.80 14.12 -1.88
CA ASP A 574 17.74 14.09 -2.89
C ASP A 574 18.30 14.56 -4.25
N VAL A 575 18.84 13.62 -5.02
CA VAL A 575 19.47 13.92 -6.32
C VAL A 575 18.43 14.39 -7.35
N ARG A 576 18.73 15.50 -8.03
CA ARG A 576 17.95 16.05 -9.15
C ARG A 576 18.73 15.94 -10.46
N ALA A 577 18.05 15.62 -11.55
CA ALA A 577 18.65 15.66 -12.89
C ALA A 577 19.24 17.05 -13.17
N GLY A 578 20.41 17.10 -13.81
CA GLY A 578 21.16 18.33 -14.07
C GLY A 578 21.84 18.98 -12.86
N SER A 579 21.68 18.46 -11.63
CA SER A 579 22.37 18.99 -10.45
C SER A 579 23.74 18.35 -10.19
N MET A 580 24.67 19.12 -9.65
CA MET A 580 25.96 18.62 -9.15
C MET A 580 25.77 17.84 -7.84
N VAL A 581 26.39 16.67 -7.74
CA VAL A 581 26.27 15.77 -6.58
C VAL A 581 27.66 15.29 -6.14
N THR A 582 27.94 15.35 -4.83
CA THR A 582 29.10 14.65 -4.25
C THR A 582 28.68 13.26 -3.78
N VAL A 583 29.36 12.22 -4.26
CA VAL A 583 29.18 10.84 -3.78
C VAL A 583 30.26 10.55 -2.73
N PHE A 584 29.83 10.08 -1.56
CA PHE A 584 30.69 9.59 -0.48
C PHE A 584 30.60 8.08 -0.38
N TYR A 585 31.74 7.42 -0.17
CA TYR A 585 31.82 5.97 0.07
C TYR A 585 32.74 5.67 1.26
N ASN A 586 32.39 4.68 2.08
CA ASN A 586 33.07 4.29 3.31
C ASN A 586 33.68 2.88 3.18
N PRO A 587 34.92 2.73 2.66
CA PRO A 587 35.52 1.42 2.40
C PRO A 587 35.65 0.54 3.66
N SER A 588 35.80 1.13 4.85
CA SER A 588 35.98 0.40 6.11
C SER A 588 34.88 -0.62 6.41
N ASN A 589 33.65 -0.39 5.94
CA ASN A 589 32.48 -1.23 6.16
C ASN A 589 32.24 -2.26 5.02
N THR A 590 33.22 -2.47 4.14
CA THR A 590 33.03 -3.20 2.86
C THR A 590 34.18 -4.18 2.56
N VAL A 591 34.08 -4.92 1.45
CA VAL A 591 35.18 -5.75 0.92
C VAL A 591 36.40 -4.94 0.46
N LEU A 592 36.28 -3.61 0.36
CA LEU A 592 37.39 -2.68 0.08
C LEU A 592 38.06 -2.12 1.36
N SER A 593 37.71 -2.64 2.54
CA SER A 593 38.35 -2.27 3.79
C SER A 593 39.86 -2.57 3.75
N GLY A 594 40.67 -1.60 4.17
CA GLY A 594 42.14 -1.70 4.16
C GLY A 594 42.80 -1.68 2.76
N LYS A 595 42.09 -1.35 1.69
CA LYS A 595 42.70 -1.14 0.37
C LYS A 595 43.39 0.24 0.29
N PRO A 596 44.56 0.35 -0.37
CA PRO A 596 45.30 1.61 -0.46
C PRO A 596 44.63 2.61 -1.41
N GLU A 597 43.87 2.11 -2.39
CA GLU A 597 43.14 2.92 -3.35
C GLU A 597 41.72 2.36 -3.53
N VAL A 598 40.75 3.26 -3.71
CA VAL A 598 39.34 2.94 -3.92
C VAL A 598 38.89 3.66 -5.19
N TRP A 599 38.01 3.04 -5.96
CA TRP A 599 37.70 3.48 -7.33
C TRP A 599 36.19 3.49 -7.57
N PHE A 600 35.65 4.67 -7.87
CA PHE A 600 34.26 4.83 -8.26
C PHE A 600 34.07 4.49 -9.74
N ARG A 601 33.08 3.65 -10.05
CA ARG A 601 32.55 3.42 -11.41
C ARG A 601 31.04 3.56 -11.32
N CYS A 602 30.45 4.28 -12.27
CA CYS A 602 29.02 4.53 -12.31
C CYS A 602 28.55 4.73 -13.75
N SER A 603 27.23 4.60 -13.93
CA SER A 603 26.51 4.95 -15.15
C SER A 603 25.09 5.31 -14.75
N PHE A 604 24.41 6.11 -15.57
CA PHE A 604 23.01 6.44 -15.35
C PHE A 604 22.11 5.30 -15.84
N ASN A 605 20.83 5.34 -15.45
CA ASN A 605 19.79 4.42 -15.94
C ASN A 605 20.19 2.92 -15.85
N ARG A 606 20.71 2.48 -14.70
CA ARG A 606 21.14 1.08 -14.45
C ARG A 606 22.09 0.52 -15.52
N TRP A 607 23.10 1.31 -15.92
CA TRP A 607 24.07 1.01 -16.98
C TRP A 607 23.55 1.03 -18.42
N THR A 608 22.33 1.54 -18.67
CA THR A 608 21.72 1.61 -20.01
C THR A 608 21.76 3.01 -20.66
N HIS A 609 22.43 3.98 -20.04
CA HIS A 609 22.53 5.33 -20.58
C HIS A 609 23.31 5.37 -21.90
N HIS A 610 22.88 6.19 -22.87
CA HIS A 610 23.46 6.25 -24.22
C HIS A 610 24.94 6.69 -24.21
N ASN A 611 25.31 7.66 -23.36
CA ASN A 611 26.72 8.06 -23.11
C ASN A 611 27.55 7.00 -22.35
N GLY A 612 26.99 5.81 -22.08
CA GLY A 612 27.68 4.67 -21.47
C GLY A 612 28.00 4.85 -19.98
N PRO A 613 29.02 4.12 -19.46
CA PRO A 613 29.55 4.33 -18.12
C PRO A 613 30.46 5.56 -18.07
N LEU A 614 30.36 6.32 -16.98
CA LEU A 614 31.31 7.40 -16.70
C LEU A 614 32.71 6.81 -16.47
N PRO A 615 33.79 7.56 -16.81
CA PRO A 615 35.15 7.08 -16.63
C PRO A 615 35.44 6.71 -15.16
N PRO A 616 36.28 5.70 -14.88
CA PRO A 616 36.66 5.33 -13.51
C PRO A 616 37.36 6.48 -12.76
N GLN A 617 36.97 6.68 -11.51
CA GLN A 617 37.21 7.91 -10.74
C GLN A 617 37.74 7.59 -9.32
N LYS A 618 39.04 7.81 -9.05
CA LYS A 618 39.74 7.41 -7.81
C LYS A 618 39.25 8.16 -6.58
N MET A 619 38.94 7.50 -5.48
CA MET A 619 38.37 8.17 -4.32
C MET A 619 39.47 8.60 -3.31
N VAL A 620 39.52 9.90 -3.00
CA VAL A 620 40.49 10.63 -2.13
C VAL A 620 39.84 11.09 -0.82
N HIS A 621 40.53 11.02 0.32
CA HIS A 621 39.91 11.20 1.64
C HIS A 621 39.13 12.52 1.86
N ALA A 622 37.92 12.40 2.40
CA ALA A 622 37.09 13.53 2.82
C ALA A 622 37.55 14.09 4.20
N HIS A 623 37.40 15.40 4.40
CA HIS A 623 37.96 16.12 5.55
C HIS A 623 37.50 15.63 6.94
N ASN A 624 36.36 14.93 7.05
CA ASN A 624 35.83 14.41 8.31
C ASN A 624 36.18 12.92 8.58
N GLY A 625 37.03 12.31 7.76
CA GLY A 625 37.55 10.95 7.98
C GLY A 625 36.71 9.81 7.37
N SER A 626 37.38 8.64 7.26
CA SER A 626 36.99 7.35 6.64
C SER A 626 36.47 7.35 5.19
N HIS A 627 35.81 8.41 4.74
CA HIS A 627 35.16 8.51 3.43
C HIS A 627 36.12 9.05 2.36
N VAL A 628 35.78 8.85 1.08
CA VAL A 628 36.66 9.14 -0.07
C VAL A 628 35.90 9.72 -1.30
N LYS A 629 36.58 10.51 -2.17
CA LYS A 629 36.05 11.38 -3.27
C LYS A 629 36.97 11.49 -4.53
N VAL A 630 36.41 11.25 -5.71
CA VAL A 630 36.92 11.22 -7.13
C VAL A 630 38.18 12.02 -7.62
N THR A 631 39.10 11.36 -8.38
CA THR A 631 39.97 11.77 -9.55
C THR A 631 40.80 10.60 -10.21
N GLU A 632 40.50 10.11 -11.44
CA GLU A 632 41.35 9.34 -12.45
C GLU A 632 42.42 8.26 -12.07
N ARG A 633 42.81 7.26 -12.92
CA ARG A 633 42.10 6.20 -13.71
C ARG A 633 43.00 4.93 -13.77
N GLU A 634 42.52 3.73 -13.38
CA GLU A 634 43.17 2.42 -13.69
C GLU A 634 42.12 1.26 -13.76
N ASP A 635 42.52 0.05 -14.18
CA ASP A 635 41.61 -1.10 -14.42
C ASP A 635 42.17 -2.46 -13.94
N GLY A 636 41.29 -3.32 -13.38
CA GLY A 636 41.66 -4.66 -12.86
C GLY A 636 41.51 -4.92 -11.36
N GLY A 637 40.68 -4.14 -10.63
CA GLY A 637 40.53 -4.23 -9.17
C GLY A 637 39.54 -5.29 -8.63
N ILE A 638 39.50 -5.42 -7.29
CA ILE A 638 38.39 -6.04 -6.56
C ILE A 638 37.22 -5.04 -6.52
N TYR A 639 36.00 -5.52 -6.74
CA TYR A 639 34.79 -4.69 -6.72
C TYR A 639 33.99 -4.91 -5.44
N ASP A 640 33.49 -3.83 -4.83
CA ASP A 640 32.27 -3.89 -4.05
C ASP A 640 31.08 -3.54 -4.95
N ASN A 641 30.19 -4.49 -5.14
CA ASN A 641 28.93 -4.33 -5.84
C ASN A 641 27.76 -4.86 -5.01
N LYS A 642 27.83 -4.75 -3.67
CA LYS A 642 26.74 -5.13 -2.76
C LYS A 642 26.29 -6.60 -2.98
N ASN A 643 27.25 -7.52 -3.09
CA ASN A 643 27.06 -8.94 -3.44
C ASN A 643 26.36 -9.17 -4.81
N GLY A 644 26.67 -8.35 -5.81
CA GLY A 644 26.08 -8.43 -7.14
C GLY A 644 24.71 -7.75 -7.26
N MET A 645 24.35 -6.87 -6.31
CA MET A 645 23.15 -6.03 -6.38
C MET A 645 23.41 -4.64 -7.00
N ASP A 646 24.68 -4.24 -7.11
CA ASP A 646 25.15 -2.86 -7.36
C ASP A 646 24.64 -1.85 -6.29
N TYR A 647 25.05 -0.58 -6.42
CA TYR A 647 24.54 0.53 -5.61
C TYR A 647 23.75 1.49 -6.51
N HIS A 648 22.47 1.68 -6.19
CA HIS A 648 21.56 2.52 -6.97
C HIS A 648 21.10 3.72 -6.13
N ILE A 649 21.14 4.90 -6.77
CA ILE A 649 20.71 6.19 -6.22
C ILE A 649 19.60 6.70 -7.14
N PRO A 650 18.37 6.91 -6.65
CA PRO A 650 17.27 7.42 -7.47
C PRO A 650 17.51 8.89 -7.83
N VAL A 651 17.09 9.28 -9.04
CA VAL A 651 17.23 10.64 -9.58
C VAL A 651 15.85 11.21 -9.88
N SER A 652 15.54 12.35 -9.28
CA SER A 652 14.29 13.09 -9.48
C SER A 652 14.40 14.09 -10.64
N GLY A 653 13.28 14.38 -11.32
CA GLY A 653 13.22 15.35 -12.43
C GLY A 653 13.83 14.87 -13.75
N GLY A 654 14.10 13.57 -13.92
CA GLY A 654 14.54 13.01 -15.20
C GLY A 654 13.42 12.99 -16.26
N ILE A 655 13.77 13.28 -17.52
CA ILE A 655 12.84 13.32 -18.66
C ILE A 655 12.39 11.90 -19.07
N LEU A 656 13.26 10.91 -18.90
CA LEU A 656 12.95 9.50 -19.17
C LEU A 656 12.43 8.84 -17.88
N LYS A 657 11.15 8.48 -17.86
CA LYS A 657 10.57 7.59 -16.83
C LYS A 657 11.08 6.17 -17.04
N GLU A 658 11.44 5.46 -15.97
CA GLU A 658 11.81 4.04 -16.04
C GLU A 658 10.60 3.23 -16.58
N PRO A 659 10.79 2.34 -17.58
CA PRO A 659 9.67 1.58 -18.13
C PRO A 659 9.08 0.64 -17.07
N ALA A 660 7.75 0.58 -17.02
CA ALA A 660 7.02 -0.28 -16.09
C ALA A 660 7.43 -1.74 -16.33
N THR A 661 8.04 -2.38 -15.34
CA THR A 661 8.37 -3.81 -15.39
C THR A 661 7.08 -4.60 -15.25
N HIS A 662 6.89 -5.64 -16.07
CA HIS A 662 5.70 -6.51 -15.99
C HIS A 662 6.00 -7.74 -15.12
N ILE A 663 5.28 -7.86 -14.01
CA ILE A 663 5.52 -8.84 -12.96
C ILE A 663 4.26 -9.70 -12.81
N VAL A 664 4.40 -11.01 -13.02
CA VAL A 664 3.33 -11.98 -12.79
C VAL A 664 3.66 -12.78 -11.55
N HIS A 665 2.86 -12.63 -10.49
CA HIS A 665 2.94 -13.49 -9.30
C HIS A 665 2.14 -14.77 -9.52
N ILE A 666 2.77 -15.92 -9.25
CA ILE A 666 2.08 -17.21 -9.27
C ILE A 666 2.05 -17.74 -7.83
N ALA A 667 0.84 -17.87 -7.29
CA ALA A 667 0.59 -18.17 -5.89
C ALA A 667 -0.59 -19.15 -5.73
N VAL A 668 -0.77 -19.68 -4.51
CA VAL A 668 -1.93 -20.49 -4.11
C VAL A 668 -2.72 -19.88 -2.95
N GLU A 669 -2.28 -18.73 -2.44
CA GLU A 669 -3.00 -17.90 -1.48
C GLU A 669 -2.96 -16.43 -1.93
N MET A 670 -4.04 -15.71 -1.68
CA MET A 670 -4.15 -14.25 -1.84
C MET A 670 -5.19 -13.74 -0.83
N ALA A 671 -4.87 -12.69 -0.09
CA ALA A 671 -5.81 -12.02 0.81
C ALA A 671 -6.73 -11.07 0.01
N PRO A 672 -7.97 -10.82 0.46
CA PRO A 672 -8.72 -11.55 1.49
C PRO A 672 -9.39 -12.84 0.97
N ILE A 673 -9.25 -13.17 -0.32
CA ILE A 673 -10.12 -14.13 -1.03
C ILE A 673 -9.81 -15.62 -0.79
N ALA A 674 -8.56 -15.97 -0.52
CA ALA A 674 -8.07 -17.34 -0.36
C ALA A 674 -6.81 -17.36 0.53
N LYS A 675 -6.97 -17.39 1.85
CA LYS A 675 -5.89 -17.18 2.83
C LYS A 675 -5.86 -18.28 3.91
N VAL A 676 -4.67 -18.74 4.29
CA VAL A 676 -4.41 -19.74 5.35
C VAL A 676 -3.21 -19.34 6.24
N GLY A 677 -2.31 -18.50 5.73
CA GLY A 677 -1.22 -17.88 6.47
C GLY A 677 -0.85 -16.51 5.91
N GLY A 678 0.32 -15.99 6.33
CA GLY A 678 0.83 -14.70 5.86
C GLY A 678 1.26 -14.67 4.38
N LEU A 679 1.26 -15.81 3.69
CA LEU A 679 1.55 -15.89 2.25
C LEU A 679 0.54 -15.04 1.45
N GLY A 680 -0.77 -15.23 1.70
CA GLY A 680 -1.81 -14.46 1.02
C GLY A 680 -1.76 -12.96 1.32
N ASP A 681 -1.36 -12.58 2.55
CA ASP A 681 -1.14 -11.19 2.93
C ASP A 681 0.02 -10.58 2.13
N VAL A 682 1.16 -11.27 2.05
CA VAL A 682 2.34 -10.79 1.30
C VAL A 682 2.04 -10.67 -0.20
N VAL A 683 1.40 -11.66 -0.81
CA VAL A 683 1.07 -11.64 -2.26
C VAL A 683 0.26 -10.39 -2.60
N THR A 684 -0.76 -10.06 -1.80
CA THR A 684 -1.63 -8.90 -2.02
C THR A 684 -0.90 -7.59 -1.74
N SER A 685 -0.22 -7.51 -0.59
CA SER A 685 0.38 -6.25 -0.10
C SER A 685 1.62 -5.83 -0.90
N LEU A 686 2.49 -6.79 -1.25
CA LEU A 686 3.65 -6.53 -2.11
C LEU A 686 3.20 -6.12 -3.52
N SER A 687 2.19 -6.79 -4.07
CA SER A 687 1.65 -6.45 -5.40
C SER A 687 1.10 -5.02 -5.44
N ARG A 688 0.34 -4.59 -4.40
CA ARG A 688 -0.15 -3.20 -4.32
C ARG A 688 1.02 -2.21 -4.18
N ALA A 689 1.98 -2.49 -3.30
CA ALA A 689 3.14 -1.60 -3.11
C ALA A 689 4.04 -1.47 -4.35
N VAL A 690 4.14 -2.52 -5.18
CA VAL A 690 4.85 -2.50 -6.47
C VAL A 690 4.04 -1.77 -7.56
N GLN A 691 2.70 -1.88 -7.53
CA GLN A 691 1.81 -1.05 -8.35
C GLN A 691 1.89 0.44 -7.96
N ASP A 692 2.01 0.76 -6.66
CA ASP A 692 2.22 2.10 -6.09
C ASP A 692 3.61 2.70 -6.38
N LEU A 693 4.51 1.93 -7.01
CA LEU A 693 5.77 2.40 -7.60
C LEU A 693 5.67 2.62 -9.12
N GLY A 694 4.53 2.29 -9.75
CA GLY A 694 4.28 2.48 -11.17
C GLY A 694 4.66 1.30 -12.06
N HIS A 695 4.57 0.07 -11.53
CA HIS A 695 4.85 -1.16 -12.27
C HIS A 695 3.60 -2.01 -12.49
N ASN A 696 3.61 -2.86 -13.52
CA ASN A 696 2.45 -3.66 -13.91
C ASN A 696 2.48 -5.01 -13.18
N VAL A 697 1.46 -5.28 -12.37
CA VAL A 697 1.39 -6.49 -11.54
C VAL A 697 0.10 -7.26 -11.80
N ASP A 698 0.25 -8.51 -12.24
CA ASP A 698 -0.84 -9.49 -12.37
C ASP A 698 -0.61 -10.66 -11.41
N ILE A 699 -1.69 -11.27 -10.91
CA ILE A 699 -1.64 -12.47 -10.07
C ILE A 699 -2.36 -13.62 -10.79
N ILE A 700 -1.74 -14.81 -10.84
CA ILE A 700 -2.40 -16.05 -11.25
C ILE A 700 -2.64 -16.91 -10.00
N LEU A 701 -3.89 -17.35 -9.82
CA LEU A 701 -4.38 -18.09 -8.65
C LEU A 701 -5.28 -19.27 -9.07
N PRO A 702 -5.35 -20.38 -8.33
CA PRO A 702 -6.36 -21.41 -8.57
C PRO A 702 -7.76 -20.90 -8.19
N LYS A 703 -8.79 -21.23 -8.99
CA LYS A 703 -10.20 -20.98 -8.64
C LYS A 703 -10.69 -22.09 -7.69
N TYR A 704 -10.56 -21.85 -6.39
CA TYR A 704 -11.09 -22.75 -5.36
C TYR A 704 -12.61 -22.68 -5.27
N ASP A 705 -13.25 -23.78 -4.90
CA ASP A 705 -14.67 -23.81 -4.53
C ASP A 705 -14.99 -23.05 -3.23
N CYS A 706 -14.01 -22.93 -2.33
CA CYS A 706 -14.13 -22.27 -1.03
C CYS A 706 -13.58 -20.83 -0.97
N MET A 707 -13.29 -20.19 -2.11
CA MET A 707 -12.80 -18.79 -2.13
C MET A 707 -13.93 -17.78 -1.88
N ASN A 708 -13.62 -16.65 -1.24
CA ASN A 708 -14.60 -15.59 -1.04
C ASN A 708 -14.72 -14.68 -2.28
N LEU A 709 -15.65 -15.00 -3.18
CA LEU A 709 -15.91 -14.21 -4.37
C LEU A 709 -16.52 -12.81 -4.11
N SER A 710 -17.03 -12.50 -2.90
CA SER A 710 -17.61 -11.16 -2.63
C SER A 710 -16.59 -10.03 -2.74
N ASN A 711 -15.30 -10.35 -2.58
CA ASN A 711 -14.20 -9.39 -2.58
C ASN A 711 -13.48 -9.33 -3.95
N VAL A 712 -14.07 -9.93 -5.00
CA VAL A 712 -13.58 -9.86 -6.38
C VAL A 712 -14.50 -8.95 -7.20
N LYS A 713 -13.99 -7.78 -7.57
CA LYS A 713 -14.67 -6.83 -8.47
C LYS A 713 -14.51 -7.27 -9.93
N ASP A 714 -15.40 -6.82 -10.80
CA ASP A 714 -15.35 -7.03 -12.26
C ASP A 714 -15.20 -8.51 -12.68
N PHE A 715 -15.69 -9.45 -11.87
CA PHE A 715 -15.46 -10.88 -12.04
C PHE A 715 -16.21 -11.44 -13.27
N HIS A 716 -15.48 -11.89 -14.28
CA HIS A 716 -16.04 -12.41 -15.53
C HIS A 716 -15.20 -13.55 -16.14
N PHE A 717 -15.83 -14.34 -17.02
CA PHE A 717 -15.12 -15.34 -17.82
C PHE A 717 -14.26 -14.63 -18.87
N HIS A 718 -12.97 -14.98 -18.94
CA HIS A 718 -12.00 -14.34 -19.83
C HIS A 718 -11.71 -15.19 -21.07
N GLN A 719 -11.24 -16.43 -20.88
CA GLN A 719 -11.02 -17.40 -21.96
C GLN A 719 -10.98 -18.84 -21.42
N SER A 720 -10.85 -19.84 -22.30
CA SER A 720 -10.52 -21.21 -21.89
C SER A 720 -9.54 -21.87 -22.86
N PHE A 721 -8.80 -22.87 -22.35
CA PHE A 721 -7.81 -23.62 -23.12
C PHE A 721 -7.82 -25.11 -22.72
N GLY A 722 -7.34 -25.97 -23.62
CA GLY A 722 -7.19 -27.40 -23.34
C GLY A 722 -5.79 -27.70 -22.80
N TRP A 723 -5.68 -28.25 -21.59
CA TRP A 723 -4.41 -28.72 -21.04
C TRP A 723 -4.60 -29.92 -20.10
N GLY A 724 -3.61 -30.80 -20.00
CA GLY A 724 -3.64 -31.94 -19.07
C GLY A 724 -4.78 -32.94 -19.27
N GLY A 725 -5.39 -32.97 -20.46
CA GLY A 725 -6.56 -33.79 -20.77
C GLY A 725 -7.91 -33.23 -20.30
N THR A 726 -7.97 -31.95 -19.90
CA THR A 726 -9.21 -31.26 -19.50
C THR A 726 -9.27 -29.85 -20.11
N GLU A 727 -10.42 -29.19 -20.01
CA GLU A 727 -10.55 -27.76 -20.26
C GLU A 727 -10.20 -26.99 -18.98
N VAL A 728 -9.36 -25.97 -19.10
CA VAL A 728 -9.08 -24.98 -18.06
C VAL A 728 -9.78 -23.68 -18.44
N LYS A 729 -10.76 -23.26 -17.64
CA LYS A 729 -11.38 -21.94 -17.76
C LYS A 729 -10.57 -20.90 -17.00
N VAL A 730 -10.40 -19.74 -17.60
CA VAL A 730 -9.75 -18.56 -17.03
C VAL A 730 -10.83 -17.54 -16.73
N TRP A 731 -10.92 -17.12 -15.48
CA TRP A 731 -11.73 -15.98 -15.07
C TRP A 731 -10.83 -14.81 -14.76
N PHE A 732 -11.28 -13.59 -15.02
CA PHE A 732 -10.59 -12.37 -14.62
C PHE A 732 -11.41 -11.62 -13.58
N GLY A 733 -10.75 -10.93 -12.66
CA GLY A 733 -11.37 -9.95 -11.77
C GLY A 733 -10.31 -9.12 -11.04
N LYS A 734 -10.77 -8.12 -10.28
CA LYS A 734 -9.91 -7.25 -9.47
C LYS A 734 -10.06 -7.51 -7.98
N VAL A 735 -8.94 -7.65 -7.27
CA VAL A 735 -8.88 -7.89 -5.82
C VAL A 735 -7.96 -6.85 -5.20
N GLU A 736 -8.46 -6.02 -4.29
CA GLU A 736 -7.74 -4.87 -3.73
C GLU A 736 -7.07 -3.96 -4.79
N GLY A 737 -7.72 -3.81 -5.94
CA GLY A 737 -7.27 -3.02 -7.11
C GLY A 737 -6.45 -3.82 -8.13
N LEU A 738 -5.86 -4.94 -7.72
CA LEU A 738 -4.93 -5.76 -8.50
C LEU A 738 -5.65 -6.65 -9.51
N SER A 739 -5.05 -6.85 -10.69
CA SER A 739 -5.50 -7.80 -11.71
C SER A 739 -5.25 -9.25 -11.28
N VAL A 740 -6.30 -10.08 -11.30
CA VAL A 740 -6.19 -11.50 -10.92
C VAL A 740 -6.84 -12.41 -11.96
N TYR A 741 -6.08 -13.42 -12.39
CA TYR A 741 -6.52 -14.50 -13.27
C TYR A 741 -6.73 -15.79 -12.46
N PHE A 742 -7.95 -16.32 -12.49
CA PHE A 742 -8.34 -17.51 -11.73
C PHE A 742 -8.48 -18.73 -12.65
N LEU A 743 -7.69 -19.77 -12.40
CA LEU A 743 -7.67 -20.98 -13.22
C LEU A 743 -8.59 -22.06 -12.65
N GLU A 744 -9.58 -22.48 -13.45
CA GLU A 744 -10.58 -23.50 -13.11
C GLU A 744 -10.49 -24.69 -14.08
N PRO A 745 -9.75 -25.76 -13.72
CA PRO A 745 -9.72 -26.99 -14.52
C PRO A 745 -10.97 -27.84 -14.28
N HIS A 746 -11.59 -28.31 -15.37
CA HIS A 746 -12.72 -29.25 -15.35
C HIS A 746 -12.31 -30.69 -15.02
N ASN A 747 -11.42 -30.86 -14.03
CA ASN A 747 -11.00 -32.13 -13.44
C ASN A 747 -11.33 -32.23 -11.93
N GLY A 748 -11.88 -31.17 -11.33
CA GLY A 748 -12.30 -31.14 -9.92
C GLY A 748 -11.17 -30.98 -8.89
N MET A 749 -9.91 -30.79 -9.29
CA MET A 749 -8.78 -30.67 -8.36
C MET A 749 -8.96 -29.54 -7.34
N PHE A 750 -9.60 -28.43 -7.73
CA PHE A 750 -9.83 -27.27 -6.86
C PHE A 750 -11.26 -27.21 -6.27
N SER A 751 -12.03 -28.28 -6.45
CA SER A 751 -13.38 -28.47 -5.93
C SER A 751 -13.37 -29.47 -4.75
N VAL A 752 -12.65 -29.12 -3.68
CA VAL A 752 -12.34 -30.02 -2.56
C VAL A 752 -12.61 -29.42 -1.17
N GLY A 753 -13.22 -28.23 -1.12
CA GLY A 753 -13.60 -27.50 0.09
C GLY A 753 -12.45 -26.85 0.87
N CYS A 754 -11.20 -26.93 0.42
CA CYS A 754 -10.05 -26.35 1.13
C CYS A 754 -8.82 -26.10 0.23
N ILE A 755 -8.03 -25.09 0.61
CA ILE A 755 -6.82 -24.66 -0.09
C ILE A 755 -5.72 -25.73 0.02
N TYR A 756 -5.44 -26.26 1.22
CA TYR A 756 -4.44 -27.31 1.49
C TYR A 756 -5.07 -28.58 2.09
N GLY A 757 -4.30 -29.68 2.12
CA GLY A 757 -4.65 -30.94 2.79
C GLY A 757 -5.38 -31.96 1.91
N ARG A 758 -5.23 -31.89 0.58
CA ARG A 758 -5.92 -32.73 -0.42
C ARG A 758 -4.99 -33.07 -1.59
N ASN A 759 -4.02 -33.95 -1.36
CA ASN A 759 -3.02 -34.36 -2.38
C ASN A 759 -2.36 -33.17 -3.10
N ASP A 760 -1.86 -32.22 -2.30
CA ASP A 760 -1.53 -30.88 -2.76
C ASP A 760 -0.41 -30.82 -3.81
N GLY A 761 0.50 -31.80 -3.82
CA GLY A 761 1.59 -31.88 -4.81
C GLY A 761 1.07 -32.01 -6.24
N ASP A 762 0.15 -32.95 -6.48
CA ASP A 762 -0.43 -33.17 -7.81
C ASP A 762 -1.29 -31.98 -8.23
N ARG A 763 -2.08 -31.42 -7.30
CA ARG A 763 -2.93 -30.25 -7.56
C ARG A 763 -2.12 -29.03 -7.95
N PHE A 764 -1.13 -28.66 -7.14
CA PHE A 764 -0.35 -27.46 -7.39
C PHE A 764 0.64 -27.66 -8.54
N GLY A 765 1.14 -28.88 -8.77
CA GLY A 765 1.86 -29.24 -10.00
C GLY A 765 1.03 -29.00 -11.26
N PHE A 766 -0.23 -29.50 -11.29
CA PHE A 766 -1.17 -29.23 -12.39
C PHE A 766 -1.38 -27.72 -12.59
N PHE A 767 -1.62 -26.97 -11.51
CA PHE A 767 -1.82 -25.52 -11.58
C PHE A 767 -0.58 -24.76 -12.11
N CYS A 768 0.63 -25.11 -11.68
CA CYS A 768 1.86 -24.46 -12.14
C CYS A 768 2.08 -24.62 -13.66
N HIS A 769 1.79 -25.80 -14.20
CA HIS A 769 1.76 -26.01 -15.64
C HIS A 769 0.66 -25.16 -16.30
N ALA A 770 -0.58 -25.22 -15.80
CA ALA A 770 -1.70 -24.47 -16.38
C ALA A 770 -1.47 -22.94 -16.36
N ALA A 771 -0.76 -22.41 -15.36
CA ALA A 771 -0.37 -21.00 -15.30
C ALA A 771 0.65 -20.61 -16.38
N LEU A 772 1.66 -21.45 -16.62
CA LEU A 772 2.62 -21.26 -17.71
C LEU A 772 1.97 -21.41 -19.09
N GLU A 773 1.08 -22.40 -19.24
CA GLU A 773 0.31 -22.63 -20.46
C GLU A 773 -0.63 -21.45 -20.77
N PHE A 774 -1.29 -20.89 -19.75
CA PHE A 774 -2.11 -19.70 -19.88
C PHE A 774 -1.30 -18.48 -20.37
N LEU A 775 -0.12 -18.23 -19.77
CA LEU A 775 0.77 -17.14 -20.21
C LEU A 775 1.24 -17.34 -21.66
N PHE A 776 1.62 -18.57 -22.01
CA PHE A 776 2.05 -18.93 -23.36
C PHE A 776 0.93 -18.72 -24.39
N GLN A 777 -0.28 -19.25 -24.15
CA GLN A 777 -1.40 -19.15 -25.10
C GLN A 777 -2.03 -17.74 -25.17
N SER A 778 -1.92 -16.93 -24.12
CA SER A 778 -2.33 -15.52 -24.16
C SER A 778 -1.32 -14.60 -24.85
N GLY A 779 -0.10 -15.08 -25.14
CA GLY A 779 0.99 -14.25 -25.63
C GLY A 779 1.52 -13.25 -24.59
N SER A 780 1.25 -13.50 -23.30
CA SER A 780 1.69 -12.65 -22.20
C SER A 780 3.16 -12.91 -21.90
N CYS A 781 4.01 -11.91 -22.13
CA CYS A 781 5.46 -11.98 -22.01
C CYS A 781 5.97 -11.11 -20.84
N PRO A 782 5.77 -11.53 -19.58
CA PRO A 782 6.25 -10.77 -18.42
C PRO A 782 7.76 -10.72 -18.34
N ASP A 783 8.29 -9.67 -17.72
CA ASP A 783 9.70 -9.59 -17.33
C ASP A 783 10.04 -10.56 -16.20
N ILE A 784 9.14 -10.67 -15.23
CA ILE A 784 9.32 -11.44 -14.00
C ILE A 784 8.16 -12.43 -13.80
N LEU A 785 8.51 -13.69 -13.58
CA LEU A 785 7.67 -14.70 -12.95
C LEU A 785 8.05 -14.79 -11.47
N HIS A 786 7.24 -14.24 -10.58
CA HIS A 786 7.49 -14.28 -9.15
C HIS A 786 6.69 -15.42 -8.50
N CYS A 787 7.42 -16.47 -8.16
CA CYS A 787 6.89 -17.69 -7.56
C CYS A 787 7.04 -17.64 -6.03
N HIS A 788 5.96 -17.93 -5.29
CA HIS A 788 5.96 -18.00 -3.84
C HIS A 788 5.81 -19.43 -3.30
N ASP A 789 6.76 -19.83 -2.47
CA ASP A 789 6.83 -21.09 -1.70
C ASP A 789 6.75 -22.40 -2.52
N TRP A 790 6.87 -23.55 -1.85
CA TRP A 790 6.92 -24.90 -2.43
C TRP A 790 5.74 -25.25 -3.35
N SER A 791 4.60 -24.56 -3.22
CA SER A 791 3.38 -24.78 -3.98
C SER A 791 3.46 -24.20 -5.40
N SER A 792 4.17 -23.08 -5.60
CA SER A 792 4.45 -22.53 -6.94
C SER A 792 5.83 -22.93 -7.47
N ALA A 793 6.68 -23.55 -6.63
CA ALA A 793 8.01 -24.03 -6.99
C ALA A 793 8.09 -24.80 -8.33
N PRO A 794 7.10 -25.62 -8.77
CA PRO A 794 7.15 -26.26 -10.07
C PRO A 794 7.29 -25.30 -11.27
N VAL A 795 6.72 -24.09 -11.21
CA VAL A 795 6.89 -23.08 -12.26
C VAL A 795 8.36 -22.86 -12.59
N ALA A 796 9.23 -22.81 -11.57
CA ALA A 796 10.62 -22.43 -11.74
C ALA A 796 11.39 -23.38 -12.67
N TRP A 797 11.18 -24.70 -12.55
CA TRP A 797 11.81 -25.65 -13.45
C TRP A 797 11.02 -25.82 -14.75
N LEU A 798 9.69 -25.91 -14.70
CA LEU A 798 8.86 -26.10 -15.90
C LEU A 798 9.03 -24.97 -16.91
N PHE A 799 9.17 -23.73 -16.44
CA PHE A 799 9.49 -22.58 -17.27
C PHE A 799 10.84 -22.77 -18.01
N LYS A 800 11.90 -23.16 -17.29
CA LYS A 800 13.25 -23.33 -17.85
C LYS A 800 13.37 -24.59 -18.73
N GLU A 801 12.65 -25.65 -18.40
CA GLU A 801 12.66 -26.96 -19.08
C GLU A 801 11.79 -26.95 -20.36
N HIS A 802 10.74 -26.11 -20.44
CA HIS A 802 9.75 -26.16 -21.54
C HIS A 802 9.42 -24.80 -22.19
N TYR A 803 9.12 -23.75 -21.42
CA TYR A 803 8.50 -22.52 -21.99
C TYR A 803 9.49 -21.41 -22.39
N ARG A 804 10.72 -21.42 -21.83
CA ARG A 804 11.74 -20.39 -22.09
C ARG A 804 12.17 -20.31 -23.56
N HIS A 805 12.19 -21.43 -24.27
CA HIS A 805 12.71 -21.49 -25.64
C HIS A 805 11.64 -21.26 -26.71
N ASP A 806 10.36 -21.51 -26.38
CA ASP A 806 9.28 -21.59 -27.37
C ASP A 806 8.43 -20.30 -27.43
N GLY A 807 8.63 -19.35 -26.50
CA GLY A 807 8.02 -18.01 -26.58
C GLY A 807 8.40 -17.04 -25.46
N LEU A 808 8.68 -17.52 -24.25
CA LEU A 808 8.89 -16.67 -23.07
C LEU A 808 10.38 -16.44 -22.75
N SER A 809 11.19 -16.12 -23.76
CA SER A 809 12.67 -16.10 -23.67
C SER A 809 13.26 -15.02 -22.75
N ASN A 810 12.58 -13.88 -22.64
CA ASN A 810 13.04 -12.72 -21.87
C ASN A 810 12.74 -12.86 -20.36
N ALA A 811 11.68 -13.59 -20.00
CA ALA A 811 11.20 -13.69 -18.63
C ALA A 811 12.24 -14.29 -17.67
N ARG A 812 12.17 -13.88 -16.40
CA ARG A 812 13.07 -14.30 -15.32
C ARG A 812 12.29 -14.78 -14.11
N VAL A 813 12.77 -15.85 -13.49
CA VAL A 813 12.12 -16.50 -12.35
C VAL A 813 12.73 -15.96 -11.06
N VAL A 814 11.89 -15.35 -10.23
CA VAL A 814 12.24 -14.96 -8.86
C VAL A 814 11.44 -15.83 -7.88
N PHE A 815 12.11 -16.42 -6.90
CA PHE A 815 11.48 -17.36 -5.96
C PHE A 815 11.54 -16.85 -4.50
N THR A 816 10.40 -16.72 -3.83
CA THR A 816 10.33 -16.37 -2.39
C THR A 816 9.96 -17.57 -1.54
N ILE A 817 10.84 -17.95 -0.62
CA ILE A 817 10.56 -18.94 0.43
C ILE A 817 9.86 -18.23 1.59
N HIS A 818 8.61 -18.61 1.89
CA HIS A 818 7.86 -18.08 3.04
C HIS A 818 8.01 -18.94 4.30
N ASN A 819 8.11 -20.27 4.17
CA ASN A 819 8.50 -21.14 5.28
C ASN A 819 9.18 -22.44 4.79
N LEU A 820 10.48 -22.58 5.03
CA LEU A 820 11.29 -23.69 4.49
C LEU A 820 10.87 -25.08 5.00
N GLU A 821 10.18 -25.19 6.14
CA GLU A 821 9.73 -26.49 6.66
C GLU A 821 8.74 -27.22 5.74
N TYR A 822 8.05 -26.50 4.86
CA TYR A 822 7.11 -27.09 3.91
C TYR A 822 7.77 -27.30 2.54
N GLY A 823 7.75 -28.54 2.05
CA GLY A 823 8.12 -28.84 0.67
C GLY A 823 9.59 -28.60 0.30
N VAL A 824 10.52 -28.70 1.26
CA VAL A 824 12.00 -28.57 1.09
C VAL A 824 12.53 -29.14 -0.24
N HIS A 825 12.03 -30.31 -0.67
CA HIS A 825 12.45 -30.95 -1.93
C HIS A 825 12.08 -30.13 -3.19
N HIS A 826 10.85 -29.62 -3.26
CA HIS A 826 10.40 -28.76 -4.37
C HIS A 826 11.08 -27.40 -4.30
N ILE A 827 11.26 -26.83 -3.10
CA ILE A 827 12.08 -25.63 -2.88
C ILE A 827 13.49 -25.85 -3.44
N GLY A 828 14.15 -26.96 -3.12
CA GLY A 828 15.48 -27.29 -3.65
C GLY A 828 15.51 -27.36 -5.18
N LYS A 829 14.53 -28.02 -5.83
CA LYS A 829 14.48 -28.03 -7.32
C LYS A 829 14.22 -26.63 -7.88
N ALA A 830 13.37 -25.80 -7.27
CA ALA A 830 13.15 -24.42 -7.70
C ALA A 830 14.40 -23.54 -7.50
N MET A 831 15.13 -23.68 -6.39
CA MET A 831 16.37 -22.96 -6.11
C MET A 831 17.46 -23.23 -7.16
N THR A 832 17.52 -24.43 -7.74
CA THR A 832 18.37 -24.71 -8.91
C THR A 832 18.02 -23.81 -10.10
N HIS A 833 16.73 -23.66 -10.41
CA HIS A 833 16.23 -23.09 -11.67
C HIS A 833 15.89 -21.59 -11.63
N ALA A 834 15.59 -21.02 -10.46
CA ALA A 834 15.30 -19.60 -10.31
C ALA A 834 16.54 -18.75 -10.62
N ASP A 835 16.37 -17.58 -11.25
CA ASP A 835 17.48 -16.67 -11.57
C ASP A 835 17.92 -15.92 -10.30
N LYS A 836 16.95 -15.52 -9.47
CA LYS A 836 17.17 -14.99 -8.11
C LYS A 836 16.19 -15.62 -7.12
N ALA A 837 16.60 -15.69 -5.85
CA ALA A 837 15.77 -16.19 -4.77
C ALA A 837 15.88 -15.28 -3.54
N THR A 838 14.85 -15.31 -2.68
CA THR A 838 14.81 -14.57 -1.42
C THR A 838 13.98 -15.32 -0.38
N THR A 839 14.11 -14.92 0.88
CA THR A 839 13.19 -15.28 1.96
C THR A 839 12.86 -14.05 2.79
N VAL A 840 11.84 -14.17 3.63
CA VAL A 840 11.10 -13.04 4.22
C VAL A 840 11.80 -12.34 5.42
N SER A 841 13.12 -12.52 5.57
CA SER A 841 13.94 -11.92 6.66
C SER A 841 15.46 -12.03 6.39
N PRO A 842 16.25 -10.96 6.63
CA PRO A 842 17.72 -10.98 6.65
C PRO A 842 18.37 -11.84 7.74
N THR A 843 17.69 -12.15 8.85
CA THR A 843 18.17 -13.10 9.86
C THR A 843 17.77 -14.54 9.52
N TYR A 844 16.54 -14.78 9.07
CA TYR A 844 16.09 -16.12 8.67
C TYR A 844 16.89 -16.66 7.49
N SER A 845 17.27 -15.81 6.52
CA SER A 845 18.13 -16.21 5.39
C SER A 845 19.49 -16.75 5.84
N LYS A 846 20.03 -16.25 6.98
CA LYS A 846 21.24 -16.76 7.63
C LYS A 846 20.95 -18.04 8.41
N GLU A 847 19.87 -18.09 9.19
CA GLU A 847 19.44 -19.29 9.93
C GLU A 847 19.28 -20.51 9.01
N VAL A 848 18.69 -20.34 7.81
CA VAL A 848 18.49 -21.44 6.83
C VAL A 848 19.66 -21.67 5.87
N SER A 849 20.70 -20.82 5.89
CA SER A 849 21.79 -20.86 4.90
C SER A 849 22.54 -22.21 4.82
N GLY A 850 22.58 -22.95 5.92
CA GLY A 850 23.20 -24.29 6.00
C GLY A 850 22.32 -25.44 5.49
N ASN A 851 21.05 -25.20 5.13
CA ASN A 851 20.15 -26.24 4.64
C ASN A 851 20.60 -26.73 3.25
N PRO A 852 20.65 -28.05 2.95
CA PRO A 852 21.06 -28.58 1.65
C PRO A 852 20.27 -28.09 0.42
N ALA A 853 19.04 -27.60 0.61
CA ALA A 853 18.25 -26.99 -0.47
C ALA A 853 18.67 -25.54 -0.80
N ILE A 854 19.46 -24.90 0.07
CA ILE A 854 19.79 -23.47 0.04
C ILE A 854 21.30 -23.25 -0.11
N SER A 855 22.12 -24.04 0.60
CA SER A 855 23.58 -23.87 0.65
C SER A 855 24.31 -23.91 -0.71
N PRO A 856 23.86 -24.65 -1.75
CA PRO A 856 24.47 -24.58 -3.10
C PRO A 856 24.14 -23.30 -3.87
N HIS A 857 23.25 -22.45 -3.36
CA HIS A 857 22.61 -21.34 -4.09
C HIS A 857 22.72 -19.99 -3.38
N LEU A 858 23.54 -19.88 -2.33
CA LEU A 858 23.70 -18.66 -1.53
C LEU A 858 24.09 -17.42 -2.36
N PHE A 859 24.83 -17.59 -3.45
CA PHE A 859 25.21 -16.50 -4.38
C PHE A 859 24.03 -15.81 -5.09
N LYS A 860 22.82 -16.38 -5.01
CA LYS A 860 21.59 -15.80 -5.56
C LYS A 860 20.42 -15.77 -4.56
N PHE A 861 20.69 -16.04 -3.28
CA PHE A 861 19.69 -16.13 -2.21
C PHE A 861 19.82 -14.95 -1.23
N HIS A 862 18.72 -14.23 -1.03
CA HIS A 862 18.68 -12.99 -0.24
C HIS A 862 17.70 -13.12 0.93
N GLY A 863 17.72 -12.15 1.84
CA GLY A 863 16.67 -11.96 2.83
C GLY A 863 16.12 -10.55 2.69
N ILE A 864 14.82 -10.42 2.42
CA ILE A 864 14.09 -9.14 2.35
C ILE A 864 12.96 -9.24 3.36
N LEU A 865 12.82 -8.25 4.24
CA LEU A 865 11.77 -8.26 5.26
C LEU A 865 10.38 -8.05 4.63
N ASN A 866 9.33 -8.70 5.14
CA ASN A 866 7.96 -8.33 4.79
C ASN A 866 7.55 -7.00 5.46
N GLY A 867 6.69 -6.24 4.77
CA GLY A 867 5.90 -5.17 5.40
C GLY A 867 4.52 -5.65 5.87
N ILE A 868 3.72 -4.73 6.40
CA ILE A 868 2.26 -4.87 6.59
C ILE A 868 1.47 -3.94 5.67
N ASP A 869 0.23 -4.33 5.37
CA ASP A 869 -0.75 -3.49 4.67
C ASP A 869 -1.30 -2.42 5.63
N LEU A 870 -1.03 -1.14 5.34
CA LEU A 870 -1.54 0.00 6.13
C LEU A 870 -2.96 0.45 5.74
N ASP A 871 -3.62 -0.21 4.79
CA ASP A 871 -5.07 -0.05 4.56
C ASP A 871 -5.89 -1.00 5.43
N ILE A 872 -5.37 -2.22 5.63
CA ILE A 872 -5.99 -3.24 6.51
C ILE A 872 -5.68 -2.93 7.99
N TRP A 873 -4.42 -2.62 8.30
CA TRP A 873 -3.94 -2.47 9.68
C TRP A 873 -3.80 -1.00 10.09
N ASP A 874 -4.90 -0.24 10.04
CA ASP A 874 -4.91 1.18 10.42
C ASP A 874 -5.84 1.49 11.62
N PRO A 875 -5.33 1.66 12.85
CA PRO A 875 -6.16 2.05 13.99
C PRO A 875 -6.85 3.42 13.85
N PHE A 876 -6.52 4.22 12.83
CA PHE A 876 -7.29 5.44 12.54
C PHE A 876 -8.52 5.16 11.66
N ASN A 877 -8.54 4.10 10.83
CA ASN A 877 -9.66 3.76 9.93
C ASN A 877 -10.33 2.41 10.20
N ASP A 878 -9.79 1.61 11.12
CA ASP A 878 -10.38 0.35 11.56
C ASP A 878 -11.78 0.56 12.17
N ASN A 879 -12.72 -0.26 11.71
CA ASN A 879 -14.12 -0.26 12.13
C ASN A 879 -14.44 -1.36 13.16
N PHE A 880 -13.47 -2.20 13.52
CA PHE A 880 -13.61 -3.26 14.52
C PHE A 880 -13.21 -2.83 15.95
N ILE A 881 -12.72 -1.59 16.10
CA ILE A 881 -12.34 -0.98 17.38
C ILE A 881 -13.33 0.14 17.77
N PRO A 882 -13.56 0.39 19.06
CA PRO A 882 -14.62 1.31 19.52
C PRO A 882 -14.27 2.79 19.36
N VAL A 883 -12.98 3.13 19.23
CA VAL A 883 -12.46 4.50 19.09
C VAL A 883 -11.29 4.46 18.12
N SER A 884 -11.35 5.24 17.04
CA SER A 884 -10.22 5.41 16.11
C SER A 884 -9.09 6.22 16.75
N TYR A 885 -7.84 5.80 16.59
CA TYR A 885 -6.68 6.47 17.20
C TYR A 885 -5.43 6.50 16.31
N THR A 886 -4.51 7.36 16.72
CA THR A 886 -3.18 7.60 16.13
C THR A 886 -2.12 7.52 17.23
N SER A 887 -0.84 7.72 16.90
CA SER A 887 0.24 7.77 17.89
C SER A 887 0.01 8.84 18.99
N GLU A 888 -0.70 9.92 18.67
CA GLU A 888 -0.99 11.02 19.60
C GLU A 888 -2.04 10.69 20.67
N ASN A 889 -3.08 9.91 20.33
CA ASN A 889 -4.16 9.54 21.26
C ASN A 889 -4.20 8.03 21.56
N VAL A 890 -3.04 7.36 21.41
CA VAL A 890 -2.87 5.91 21.60
C VAL A 890 -3.35 5.41 22.97
N VAL A 891 -3.09 6.17 24.05
CA VAL A 891 -3.46 5.75 25.41
C VAL A 891 -4.97 5.66 25.58
N GLU A 892 -5.72 6.60 24.99
CA GLU A 892 -7.19 6.64 25.05
C GLU A 892 -7.80 5.54 24.16
N GLY A 893 -7.33 5.43 22.92
CA GLY A 893 -7.81 4.42 21.97
C GLY A 893 -7.57 2.99 22.46
N LYS A 894 -6.36 2.69 22.94
CA LYS A 894 -6.04 1.39 23.54
C LYS A 894 -6.85 1.12 24.81
N LYS A 895 -7.07 2.12 25.67
CA LYS A 895 -7.95 1.96 26.86
C LYS A 895 -9.38 1.62 26.45
N ALA A 896 -9.97 2.34 25.50
CA ALA A 896 -11.32 2.05 25.00
C ALA A 896 -11.41 0.64 24.39
N ALA A 897 -10.43 0.25 23.57
CA ALA A 897 -10.35 -1.08 22.99
C ALA A 897 -10.18 -2.18 24.07
N LYS A 898 -9.38 -1.94 25.11
CA LYS A 898 -9.15 -2.84 26.25
C LYS A 898 -10.43 -3.04 27.07
N GLU A 899 -11.17 -1.97 27.36
CA GLU A 899 -12.46 -2.05 28.06
C GLU A 899 -13.51 -2.81 27.23
N ALA A 900 -13.57 -2.57 25.91
CA ALA A 900 -14.45 -3.31 25.00
C ALA A 900 -14.04 -4.79 24.86
N LEU A 901 -12.75 -5.10 24.84
CA LEU A 901 -12.22 -6.47 24.82
C LEU A 901 -12.55 -7.23 26.11
N GLN A 902 -12.39 -6.57 27.27
CA GLN A 902 -12.80 -7.11 28.57
C GLN A 902 -14.30 -7.41 28.58
N GLN A 903 -15.12 -6.47 28.13
CA GLN A 903 -16.58 -6.62 28.04
C GLN A 903 -17.00 -7.76 27.08
N ARG A 904 -16.42 -7.84 25.87
CA ARG A 904 -16.72 -8.89 24.86
C ARG A 904 -16.44 -10.30 25.37
N PHE A 905 -15.58 -10.45 26.38
CA PHE A 905 -15.22 -11.75 26.96
C PHE A 905 -15.69 -12.00 28.39
N GLY A 906 -16.36 -11.05 29.03
CA GLY A 906 -16.75 -11.16 30.45
C GLY A 906 -15.56 -11.16 31.42
N LEU A 907 -14.39 -10.65 30.98
CA LEU A 907 -13.26 -10.43 31.87
C LEU A 907 -13.58 -9.29 32.83
N ARG A 908 -12.90 -9.27 33.99
CA ARG A 908 -12.99 -8.17 34.94
C ARG A 908 -12.58 -6.86 34.25
N LYS A 909 -13.45 -5.85 34.32
CA LYS A 909 -13.11 -4.48 33.95
C LYS A 909 -12.14 -3.91 35.01
N SER A 910 -10.87 -3.82 34.65
CA SER A 910 -9.78 -3.38 35.54
C SER A 910 -8.55 -3.00 34.72
N ASP A 911 -7.82 -1.96 35.14
CA ASP A 911 -6.52 -1.68 34.55
C ASP A 911 -5.45 -2.61 35.17
N LEU A 912 -5.29 -3.77 34.54
CA LEU A 912 -4.25 -4.76 34.77
C LEU A 912 -3.58 -5.05 33.40
N PRO A 913 -2.30 -5.43 33.34
CA PRO A 913 -1.62 -5.68 32.07
C PRO A 913 -2.25 -6.86 31.33
N LEU A 914 -2.69 -6.64 30.09
CA LEU A 914 -3.33 -7.65 29.26
C LEU A 914 -2.36 -8.17 28.19
N VAL A 915 -2.09 -9.48 28.21
CA VAL A 915 -1.27 -10.19 27.23
C VAL A 915 -2.17 -10.84 26.18
N GLY A 916 -2.07 -10.37 24.93
CA GLY A 916 -2.72 -10.97 23.77
C GLY A 916 -1.82 -12.00 23.08
N ILE A 917 -2.42 -13.08 22.58
CA ILE A 917 -1.76 -14.16 21.84
C ILE A 917 -2.58 -14.48 20.59
N ILE A 918 -2.11 -14.06 19.40
CA ILE A 918 -2.81 -14.28 18.13
C ILE A 918 -1.92 -15.14 17.23
N THR A 919 -2.21 -16.45 17.12
CA THR A 919 -1.36 -17.39 16.36
C THR A 919 -2.04 -18.72 16.05
N ARG A 920 -1.56 -19.45 15.02
CA ARG A 920 -1.96 -20.85 14.79
C ARG A 920 -1.28 -21.73 15.84
N LEU A 921 -2.03 -22.62 16.49
CA LEU A 921 -1.52 -23.46 17.58
C LEU A 921 -0.77 -24.68 17.02
N THR A 922 0.49 -24.46 16.63
CA THR A 922 1.41 -25.48 16.11
C THR A 922 2.71 -25.53 16.91
N VAL A 923 3.48 -26.62 16.79
CA VAL A 923 4.78 -26.77 17.49
C VAL A 923 5.74 -25.62 17.18
N GLN A 924 5.79 -25.16 15.91
CA GLN A 924 6.54 -23.97 15.48
C GLN A 924 6.27 -22.76 16.38
N LYS A 925 5.00 -22.49 16.72
CA LYS A 925 4.56 -21.29 17.43
C LYS A 925 4.74 -21.38 18.95
N GLY A 926 5.58 -22.32 19.42
CA GLY A 926 5.97 -22.40 20.83
C GLY A 926 4.82 -22.76 21.78
N ILE A 927 3.92 -23.66 21.39
CA ILE A 927 2.72 -23.99 22.19
C ILE A 927 2.98 -24.36 23.67
N HIS A 928 4.16 -24.89 24.01
CA HIS A 928 4.53 -25.13 25.41
C HIS A 928 4.90 -23.84 26.16
N LEU A 929 5.57 -22.89 25.49
CA LEU A 929 5.83 -21.54 26.00
C LEU A 929 4.53 -20.73 26.11
N ILE A 930 3.59 -20.88 25.18
CA ILE A 930 2.24 -20.30 25.29
C ILE A 930 1.52 -20.80 26.56
N LYS A 931 1.52 -22.13 26.79
CA LYS A 931 0.93 -22.71 28.01
C LYS A 931 1.59 -22.18 29.30
N HIS A 932 2.92 -22.02 29.30
CA HIS A 932 3.65 -21.43 30.43
C HIS A 932 3.32 -19.95 30.65
N ALA A 933 3.30 -19.14 29.59
CA ALA A 933 3.01 -17.71 29.66
C ALA A 933 1.62 -17.39 30.22
N ILE A 934 0.62 -18.24 29.94
CA ILE A 934 -0.74 -18.10 30.51
C ILE A 934 -0.66 -18.18 32.05
N GLY A 935 0.07 -19.16 32.59
CA GLY A 935 0.31 -19.27 34.04
C GLY A 935 1.12 -18.09 34.57
N ARG A 936 2.27 -17.78 33.96
CA ARG A 936 3.15 -16.70 34.44
C ARG A 936 2.47 -15.33 34.46
N THR A 937 1.61 -15.04 33.51
CA THR A 937 0.85 -13.78 33.48
C THR A 937 -0.17 -13.72 34.62
N LEU A 938 -0.83 -14.83 34.95
CA LEU A 938 -1.74 -14.93 36.10
C LEU A 938 -1.01 -14.75 37.44
N ASP A 939 0.17 -15.35 37.59
CA ASP A 939 1.05 -15.19 38.77
C ASP A 939 1.50 -13.73 38.95
N ARG A 940 1.74 -13.02 37.83
CA ARG A 940 2.08 -11.59 37.79
C ARG A 940 0.87 -10.65 37.83
N ASN A 941 -0.32 -11.18 38.17
CA ASN A 941 -1.58 -10.43 38.28
C ASN A 941 -2.02 -9.69 37.00
N GLY A 942 -1.70 -10.23 35.83
CA GLY A 942 -2.20 -9.77 34.53
C GLY A 942 -3.48 -10.50 34.09
N GLN A 943 -3.94 -10.14 32.89
CA GLN A 943 -5.01 -10.82 32.14
C GLN A 943 -4.43 -11.43 30.85
N VAL A 944 -5.07 -12.48 30.32
CA VAL A 944 -4.63 -13.16 29.09
C VAL A 944 -5.79 -13.38 28.12
N VAL A 945 -5.55 -13.05 26.86
CA VAL A 945 -6.47 -13.36 25.75
C VAL A 945 -5.71 -14.12 24.67
N LEU A 946 -6.21 -15.30 24.29
CA LEU A 946 -5.69 -16.08 23.17
C LEU A 946 -6.73 -16.22 22.06
N LEU A 947 -6.31 -16.01 20.82
CA LEU A 947 -7.07 -16.29 19.60
C LEU A 947 -6.25 -17.20 18.67
N GLY A 948 -6.76 -18.38 18.36
CA GLY A 948 -6.07 -19.31 17.48
C GLY A 948 -6.52 -20.77 17.57
N SER A 949 -6.60 -21.44 16.42
CA SER A 949 -6.91 -22.87 16.31
C SER A 949 -5.67 -23.72 16.01
N ALA A 950 -5.73 -25.01 16.34
CA ALA A 950 -4.72 -26.01 16.00
C ALA A 950 -5.17 -26.89 14.82
N PRO A 951 -4.36 -27.05 13.75
CA PRO A 951 -4.63 -28.02 12.68
C PRO A 951 -4.53 -29.50 13.12
N ASP A 952 -3.81 -29.79 14.21
CA ASP A 952 -3.75 -31.13 14.81
C ASP A 952 -4.85 -31.26 15.88
N PRO A 953 -5.82 -32.18 15.73
CA PRO A 953 -6.91 -32.36 16.69
C PRO A 953 -6.43 -32.68 18.11
N ARG A 954 -5.22 -33.26 18.27
CA ARG A 954 -4.63 -33.54 19.59
C ARG A 954 -4.24 -32.24 20.28
N ILE A 955 -3.60 -31.32 19.54
CA ILE A 955 -3.22 -30.00 20.05
C ILE A 955 -4.47 -29.15 20.30
N GLN A 956 -5.49 -29.25 19.44
CA GLN A 956 -6.79 -28.59 19.67
C GLN A 956 -7.43 -29.06 20.99
N ASN A 957 -7.53 -30.37 21.20
CA ASN A 957 -8.10 -30.95 22.43
C ASN A 957 -7.27 -30.59 23.68
N ASP A 958 -5.94 -30.55 23.57
CA ASP A 958 -5.03 -30.07 24.62
C ASP A 958 -5.36 -28.64 25.06
N PHE A 959 -5.63 -27.73 24.11
CA PHE A 959 -6.00 -26.36 24.40
C PHE A 959 -7.46 -26.21 24.85
N VAL A 960 -8.39 -27.06 24.38
CA VAL A 960 -9.76 -27.13 24.91
C VAL A 960 -9.75 -27.56 26.39
N ASN A 961 -8.96 -28.56 26.75
CA ASN A 961 -8.80 -29.00 28.14
C ASN A 961 -8.22 -27.88 29.02
N LEU A 962 -7.20 -27.16 28.52
CA LEU A 962 -6.65 -25.99 29.21
C LEU A 962 -7.69 -24.87 29.34
N ALA A 963 -8.47 -24.59 28.28
CA ALA A 963 -9.55 -23.59 28.31
C ALA A 963 -10.57 -23.91 29.40
N ASN A 964 -11.04 -25.16 29.47
CA ASN A 964 -11.95 -25.62 30.51
C ASN A 964 -11.36 -25.43 31.92
N GLN A 965 -10.08 -25.73 32.12
CA GLN A 965 -9.38 -25.55 33.40
C GLN A 965 -9.27 -24.06 33.80
N VAL A 966 -8.82 -23.19 32.90
CA VAL A 966 -8.61 -21.77 33.21
C VAL A 966 -9.93 -21.00 33.26
N HIS A 967 -10.93 -21.31 32.43
CA HIS A 967 -12.26 -20.67 32.52
C HIS A 967 -13.01 -21.10 33.78
N SER A 968 -12.74 -22.28 34.36
CA SER A 968 -13.34 -22.72 35.63
C SER A 968 -12.69 -22.09 36.88
N SER A 969 -11.47 -21.56 36.77
CA SER A 969 -10.68 -21.07 37.92
C SER A 969 -10.30 -19.58 37.84
N HIS A 970 -10.30 -19.00 36.64
CA HIS A 970 -9.77 -17.68 36.29
C HIS A 970 -10.64 -17.01 35.21
N ALA A 971 -11.96 -17.24 35.25
CA ALA A 971 -12.93 -16.72 34.27
C ALA A 971 -12.82 -15.20 34.05
N ASP A 972 -12.50 -14.45 35.10
CA ASP A 972 -12.39 -13.01 35.13
C ASP A 972 -11.04 -12.47 34.60
N ARG A 973 -10.04 -13.35 34.39
CA ARG A 973 -8.68 -12.98 33.98
C ARG A 973 -8.18 -13.68 32.70
N VAL A 974 -8.73 -14.81 32.27
CA VAL A 974 -8.25 -15.54 31.07
C VAL A 974 -9.38 -15.95 30.14
N ARG A 975 -9.25 -15.60 28.84
CA ARG A 975 -10.09 -16.13 27.77
C ARG A 975 -9.24 -16.76 26.66
N LEU A 976 -9.64 -17.95 26.20
CA LEU A 976 -9.02 -18.67 25.09
C LEU A 976 -10.10 -18.94 24.03
N CYS A 977 -9.94 -18.39 22.83
CA CYS A 977 -10.82 -18.54 21.68
C CYS A 977 -10.13 -19.40 20.61
N LEU A 978 -10.55 -20.66 20.50
CA LEU A 978 -9.83 -21.69 19.75
C LEU A 978 -10.27 -21.81 18.28
N THR A 979 -10.61 -20.66 17.69
CA THR A 979 -11.14 -20.43 16.34
C THR A 979 -10.42 -19.25 15.68
N TYR A 980 -10.72 -18.95 14.42
CA TYR A 980 -10.37 -17.68 13.78
C TYR A 980 -11.57 -16.72 13.82
N ASP A 981 -11.31 -15.45 14.08
CA ASP A 981 -12.28 -14.34 14.10
C ASP A 981 -11.49 -13.06 13.80
N GLU A 982 -11.64 -12.54 12.58
CA GLU A 982 -10.83 -11.43 12.07
C GLU A 982 -11.16 -10.10 12.79
N PRO A 983 -12.43 -9.67 12.93
CA PRO A 983 -12.80 -8.52 13.78
C PRO A 983 -12.30 -8.61 15.22
N LEU A 984 -12.25 -9.81 15.81
CA LEU A 984 -11.68 -10.01 17.13
C LEU A 984 -10.16 -9.85 17.16
N SER A 985 -9.45 -10.27 16.11
CA SER A 985 -7.99 -10.12 16.05
C SER A 985 -7.57 -8.65 16.12
N HIS A 986 -8.26 -7.77 15.39
CA HIS A 986 -8.11 -6.31 15.45
C HIS A 986 -8.33 -5.78 16.87
N LEU A 987 -9.45 -6.15 17.50
CA LEU A 987 -9.76 -5.70 18.87
C LEU A 987 -8.75 -6.20 19.90
N ILE A 988 -8.11 -7.36 19.69
CA ILE A 988 -7.01 -7.85 20.54
C ILE A 988 -5.72 -7.06 20.28
N TYR A 989 -5.36 -6.79 19.02
CA TYR A 989 -4.19 -5.94 18.70
C TYR A 989 -4.33 -4.53 19.29
N ALA A 990 -5.55 -3.97 19.31
CA ALA A 990 -5.83 -2.68 19.92
C ALA A 990 -5.89 -2.72 21.46
N GLY A 991 -6.61 -3.68 22.03
CA GLY A 991 -6.93 -3.75 23.46
C GLY A 991 -5.90 -4.46 24.36
N ALA A 992 -4.91 -5.16 23.81
CA ALA A 992 -3.80 -5.70 24.58
C ALA A 992 -2.78 -4.60 24.94
N ASP A 993 -2.09 -4.77 26.07
CA ASP A 993 -0.88 -4.01 26.38
C ASP A 993 0.35 -4.67 25.73
N PHE A 994 0.37 -6.01 25.71
CA PHE A 994 1.46 -6.83 25.17
C PHE A 994 0.95 -7.86 24.15
N ILE A 995 1.74 -8.14 23.11
CA ILE A 995 1.49 -9.25 22.18
C ILE A 995 2.65 -10.24 22.24
N LEU A 996 2.37 -11.47 22.68
CA LEU A 996 3.38 -12.51 22.87
C LEU A 996 3.56 -13.37 21.61
N VAL A 997 4.79 -13.46 21.10
CA VAL A 997 5.16 -14.31 19.95
C VAL A 997 6.34 -15.22 20.32
N PRO A 998 6.11 -16.36 21.00
CA PRO A 998 7.16 -17.21 21.54
C PRO A 998 7.55 -18.32 20.54
N SER A 999 7.57 -18.00 19.24
CA SER A 999 7.82 -18.97 18.16
C SER A 999 9.22 -19.57 18.26
N LEU A 1000 9.34 -20.88 18.08
CA LEU A 1000 10.62 -21.59 18.05
C LEU A 1000 11.48 -21.15 16.86
N PHE A 1001 10.85 -20.92 15.72
CA PHE A 1001 11.41 -20.27 14.54
C PHE A 1001 10.30 -19.47 13.84
N GLU A 1002 10.64 -18.31 13.29
CA GLU A 1002 9.67 -17.42 12.67
C GLU A 1002 10.27 -16.77 11.41
N PRO A 1003 9.91 -17.26 10.20
CA PRO A 1003 10.51 -16.77 8.95
C PRO A 1003 10.43 -15.25 8.80
N CYS A 1004 9.30 -14.64 9.17
CA CYS A 1004 9.19 -13.19 9.35
C CYS A 1004 8.36 -12.86 10.60
N GLY A 1005 7.13 -13.36 10.62
CA GLY A 1005 6.09 -12.89 11.53
C GLY A 1005 5.49 -11.58 11.02
N LEU A 1006 4.15 -11.51 10.99
CA LEU A 1006 3.40 -10.27 10.80
C LEU A 1006 2.79 -9.79 12.13
N THR A 1007 2.54 -10.72 13.07
CA THR A 1007 1.90 -10.47 14.37
C THR A 1007 2.57 -9.36 15.18
N GLN A 1008 3.89 -9.28 15.18
CA GLN A 1008 4.66 -8.25 15.90
C GLN A 1008 4.62 -6.89 15.19
N LEU A 1009 4.59 -6.88 13.85
CA LEU A 1009 4.45 -5.63 13.07
C LEU A 1009 3.07 -5.01 13.27
N ILE A 1010 2.02 -5.85 13.22
CA ILE A 1010 0.64 -5.43 13.50
C ILE A 1010 0.51 -4.96 14.96
N ALA A 1011 1.12 -5.67 15.92
CA ALA A 1011 1.11 -5.25 17.33
C ALA A 1011 1.68 -3.83 17.50
N MET A 1012 2.87 -3.55 16.93
CA MET A 1012 3.49 -2.24 16.97
C MET A 1012 2.62 -1.17 16.29
N ARG A 1013 2.02 -1.47 15.14
CA ARG A 1013 1.09 -0.58 14.44
C ARG A 1013 -0.14 -0.18 15.26
N TYR A 1014 -0.60 -1.04 16.18
CA TYR A 1014 -1.70 -0.77 17.11
C TYR A 1014 -1.24 -0.31 18.51
N GLY A 1015 0.06 0.01 18.68
CA GLY A 1015 0.62 0.48 19.96
C GLY A 1015 0.74 -0.61 21.04
N SER A 1016 0.62 -1.89 20.67
CA SER A 1016 0.80 -3.05 21.56
C SER A 1016 2.26 -3.51 21.55
N ILE A 1017 2.85 -3.71 22.72
CA ILE A 1017 4.29 -3.95 22.81
C ILE A 1017 4.60 -5.44 22.55
N PRO A 1018 5.44 -5.77 21.56
CA PRO A 1018 5.77 -7.16 21.26
C PRO A 1018 6.70 -7.76 22.33
N VAL A 1019 6.40 -8.99 22.73
CA VAL A 1019 7.23 -9.83 23.61
C VAL A 1019 7.59 -11.10 22.83
N VAL A 1020 8.85 -11.23 22.39
CA VAL A 1020 9.22 -12.20 21.34
C VAL A 1020 10.45 -13.05 21.65
N ARG A 1021 10.55 -14.22 21.03
CA ARG A 1021 11.81 -14.96 20.95
C ARG A 1021 12.72 -14.34 19.88
N LYS A 1022 14.02 -14.19 20.14
CA LYS A 1022 15.01 -13.80 19.11
C LYS A 1022 15.22 -14.94 18.10
N THR A 1023 14.54 -14.87 16.96
CA THR A 1023 14.72 -15.77 15.80
C THR A 1023 14.09 -15.17 14.54
N GLY A 1024 14.69 -15.42 13.38
CA GLY A 1024 14.23 -14.95 12.07
C GLY A 1024 13.82 -13.47 12.06
N GLY A 1025 12.67 -13.16 11.46
CA GLY A 1025 12.19 -11.77 11.37
C GLY A 1025 11.76 -11.15 12.70
N LEU A 1026 11.50 -11.94 13.75
CA LEU A 1026 11.28 -11.38 15.10
C LEU A 1026 12.56 -10.73 15.64
N CYS A 1027 13.73 -11.29 15.29
CA CYS A 1027 15.02 -10.68 15.59
C CYS A 1027 15.22 -9.39 14.80
N ASP A 1028 14.92 -9.39 13.49
CA ASP A 1028 15.10 -8.22 12.62
C ASP A 1028 14.19 -7.04 12.98
N THR A 1029 12.99 -7.30 13.53
CA THR A 1029 11.92 -6.30 13.73
C THR A 1029 11.76 -5.82 15.17
N VAL A 1030 12.08 -6.65 16.17
CA VAL A 1030 11.97 -6.28 17.59
C VAL A 1030 13.35 -6.03 18.17
N PHE A 1031 13.54 -4.82 18.69
CA PHE A 1031 14.73 -4.35 19.37
C PHE A 1031 14.43 -4.24 20.86
N ASP A 1032 15.12 -5.06 21.66
CA ASP A 1032 15.01 -5.08 23.11
C ASP A 1032 15.33 -3.72 23.75
N VAL A 1033 14.40 -3.23 24.58
CA VAL A 1033 14.51 -1.93 25.28
C VAL A 1033 15.74 -1.79 26.18
N ASP A 1034 16.27 -2.88 26.71
CA ASP A 1034 17.48 -2.87 27.53
C ASP A 1034 18.74 -3.13 26.68
N ASN A 1035 18.67 -4.15 25.81
CA ASN A 1035 19.86 -4.79 25.23
C ASN A 1035 20.21 -4.37 23.79
N ASP A 1036 19.26 -3.90 22.97
CA ASP A 1036 19.45 -3.72 21.51
C ASP A 1036 19.59 -2.26 21.06
N LYS A 1037 19.82 -1.30 21.97
CA LYS A 1037 19.92 0.15 21.66
C LYS A 1037 20.82 0.47 20.47
N GLN A 1038 22.03 -0.09 20.45
CA GLN A 1038 22.98 0.08 19.34
C GLN A 1038 22.47 -0.52 18.01
N ARG A 1039 21.74 -1.64 18.08
CA ARG A 1039 21.17 -2.34 16.91
C ARG A 1039 19.96 -1.59 16.32
N ALA A 1040 19.21 -0.86 17.16
CA ALA A 1040 18.15 0.03 16.74
C ALA A 1040 18.72 1.30 16.08
N HIS A 1041 19.68 1.99 16.75
CA HIS A 1041 20.32 3.19 16.21
C HIS A 1041 21.05 2.92 14.87
N ALA A 1042 21.60 1.72 14.66
CA ALA A 1042 22.20 1.32 13.39
C ALA A 1042 21.20 1.20 12.21
N GLN A 1043 19.90 1.38 12.46
CA GLN A 1043 18.83 1.46 11.46
C GLN A 1043 18.03 2.76 11.56
N ASP A 1044 18.56 3.79 12.25
CA ASP A 1044 17.87 5.04 12.59
C ASP A 1044 16.54 4.83 13.35
N LEU A 1045 16.47 3.75 14.15
CA LEU A 1045 15.33 3.38 14.98
C LEU A 1045 15.64 3.49 16.48
N GLU A 1046 14.57 3.51 17.27
CA GLU A 1046 14.58 3.40 18.73
C GLU A 1046 14.09 2.00 19.17
N PRO A 1047 14.51 1.48 20.34
CA PRO A 1047 14.00 0.21 20.86
C PRO A 1047 12.47 0.18 21.01
N ASN A 1048 11.85 -0.97 20.72
CA ASN A 1048 10.42 -1.10 20.47
C ASN A 1048 9.74 -2.29 21.16
N GLY A 1049 10.46 -3.17 21.88
CA GLY A 1049 9.83 -4.29 22.56
C GLY A 1049 10.71 -5.05 23.55
N PHE A 1050 10.22 -6.20 23.98
CA PHE A 1050 10.92 -7.11 24.89
C PHE A 1050 11.22 -8.42 24.18
N SER A 1051 12.41 -8.97 24.44
CA SER A 1051 12.87 -10.17 23.75
C SER A 1051 13.57 -11.16 24.69
N PHE A 1052 13.61 -12.42 24.28
CA PHE A 1052 14.38 -13.47 24.96
C PHE A 1052 15.10 -14.41 24.00
N ASP A 1053 16.24 -14.90 24.47
CA ASP A 1053 16.98 -16.03 23.93
C ASP A 1053 16.57 -17.32 24.65
N GLY A 1054 17.06 -18.47 24.18
CA GLY A 1054 16.60 -19.78 24.65
C GLY A 1054 15.28 -20.21 24.01
N ALA A 1055 14.76 -21.38 24.39
CA ALA A 1055 13.52 -21.98 23.84
C ALA A 1055 12.76 -22.70 24.96
N ASP A 1056 12.75 -22.07 26.13
CA ASP A 1056 12.46 -22.65 27.42
C ASP A 1056 11.71 -21.64 28.32
N PRO A 1057 11.07 -22.12 29.41
CA PRO A 1057 10.32 -21.25 30.31
C PRO A 1057 11.14 -20.12 30.94
N SER A 1058 12.44 -20.30 31.19
CA SER A 1058 13.27 -19.31 31.90
C SER A 1058 13.56 -18.10 31.03
N GLY A 1059 13.86 -18.31 29.74
CA GLY A 1059 14.02 -17.23 28.77
C GLY A 1059 12.73 -16.43 28.59
N LEU A 1060 11.60 -17.13 28.40
CA LEU A 1060 10.27 -16.50 28.33
C LEU A 1060 9.97 -15.68 29.60
N ASP A 1061 10.19 -16.25 30.78
CA ASP A 1061 9.96 -15.57 32.05
C ASP A 1061 10.84 -14.32 32.19
N TYR A 1062 12.10 -14.33 31.73
CA TYR A 1062 12.95 -13.14 31.75
C TYR A 1062 12.33 -11.97 30.96
N ALA A 1063 11.89 -12.18 29.72
CA ALA A 1063 11.26 -11.11 28.93
C ALA A 1063 9.88 -10.71 29.48
N LEU A 1064 9.02 -11.68 29.79
CA LEU A 1064 7.65 -11.41 30.25
C LEU A 1064 7.63 -10.74 31.63
N ASN A 1065 8.56 -11.07 32.53
CA ASN A 1065 8.68 -10.40 33.82
C ASN A 1065 9.14 -8.94 33.68
N ARG A 1066 10.09 -8.63 32.78
CA ARG A 1066 10.52 -7.25 32.49
C ARG A 1066 9.37 -6.44 31.90
N ALA A 1067 8.69 -6.99 30.89
CA ALA A 1067 7.54 -6.38 30.24
C ALA A 1067 6.44 -5.99 31.25
N ILE A 1068 5.99 -6.95 32.06
CA ILE A 1068 4.93 -6.69 33.06
C ILE A 1068 5.39 -5.74 34.17
N SER A 1069 6.67 -5.78 34.58
CA SER A 1069 7.19 -4.79 35.53
C SER A 1069 7.20 -3.38 34.96
N ALA A 1070 7.71 -3.17 33.73
CA ALA A 1070 7.72 -1.84 33.11
C ALA A 1070 6.31 -1.23 32.94
N TRP A 1071 5.27 -2.07 32.84
CA TRP A 1071 3.87 -1.63 32.85
C TRP A 1071 3.41 -1.07 34.21
N PHE A 1072 3.72 -1.76 35.31
CA PHE A 1072 3.36 -1.35 36.67
C PHE A 1072 4.27 -0.23 37.20
N ASP A 1073 5.58 -0.41 37.05
CA ASP A 1073 6.64 0.36 37.70
C ASP A 1073 7.01 1.63 36.88
N GLY A 1074 6.63 1.68 35.59
CA GLY A 1074 7.08 2.69 34.62
C GLY A 1074 5.99 3.15 33.64
N ARG A 1075 4.74 3.31 34.11
CA ARG A 1075 3.55 3.53 33.25
C ARG A 1075 3.67 4.69 32.24
N GLU A 1076 4.31 5.81 32.59
CA GLU A 1076 4.53 6.94 31.65
C GLU A 1076 5.50 6.57 30.52
N TRP A 1077 6.63 5.94 30.87
CA TRP A 1077 7.58 5.40 29.90
C TRP A 1077 6.94 4.34 29.01
N PHE A 1078 6.12 3.45 29.58
CA PHE A 1078 5.37 2.46 28.82
C PHE A 1078 4.41 3.11 27.81
N ASN A 1079 3.69 4.16 28.21
CA ASN A 1079 2.83 4.92 27.29
C ASN A 1079 3.63 5.61 26.17
N SER A 1080 4.83 6.13 26.47
CA SER A 1080 5.75 6.66 25.45
C SER A 1080 6.25 5.59 24.48
N LEU A 1081 6.43 4.35 24.96
CA LEU A 1081 6.80 3.20 24.13
C LEU A 1081 5.62 2.85 23.20
N CYS A 1082 4.39 2.84 23.70
CA CYS A 1082 3.18 2.65 22.89
C CYS A 1082 3.05 3.70 21.77
N LYS A 1083 3.36 4.98 22.04
CA LYS A 1083 3.42 6.03 21.00
C LYS A 1083 4.52 5.72 19.97
N ARG A 1084 5.76 5.52 20.45
CA ARG A 1084 6.95 5.24 19.63
C ARG A 1084 6.77 4.09 18.65
N VAL A 1085 6.18 2.97 19.08
CA VAL A 1085 6.04 1.79 18.20
C VAL A 1085 5.06 2.00 17.03
N MET A 1086 4.10 2.93 17.18
CA MET A 1086 3.19 3.32 16.09
C MET A 1086 3.82 4.27 15.07
N GLU A 1087 4.94 4.92 15.42
CA GLU A 1087 5.66 5.91 14.61
C GLU A 1087 6.79 5.30 13.76
N GLN A 1088 7.02 4.00 13.90
CA GLN A 1088 7.96 3.21 13.10
C GLN A 1088 7.25 2.69 11.85
N ASP A 1089 7.80 2.97 10.66
CA ASP A 1089 7.23 2.47 9.41
C ASP A 1089 7.60 0.99 9.20
N TRP A 1090 6.59 0.13 9.37
CA TRP A 1090 6.65 -1.30 9.10
C TRP A 1090 5.84 -1.69 7.84
N SER A 1091 5.50 -0.73 6.99
CA SER A 1091 4.78 -0.96 5.73
C SER A 1091 5.66 -1.56 4.63
N TRP A 1092 5.07 -1.77 3.46
CA TRP A 1092 5.78 -2.18 2.25
C TRP A 1092 6.60 -1.06 1.57
N ASN A 1093 6.55 0.19 2.05
CA ASN A 1093 7.27 1.33 1.47
C ASN A 1093 8.76 1.04 1.19
N ARG A 1094 9.45 0.40 2.15
CA ARG A 1094 10.86 -0.01 2.01
C ARG A 1094 11.02 -1.41 1.41
N PRO A 1095 10.35 -2.47 1.88
CA PRO A 1095 10.40 -3.80 1.27
C PRO A 1095 10.16 -3.83 -0.24
N ALA A 1096 9.21 -3.05 -0.77
CA ALA A 1096 8.93 -3.02 -2.20
C ALA A 1096 10.11 -2.50 -3.03
N LEU A 1097 10.89 -1.54 -2.52
CA LEU A 1097 12.12 -1.06 -3.16
C LEU A 1097 13.19 -2.17 -3.17
N GLU A 1098 13.35 -2.90 -2.07
CA GLU A 1098 14.29 -4.02 -1.96
C GLU A 1098 13.89 -5.20 -2.90
N TYR A 1099 12.59 -5.43 -3.11
CA TYR A 1099 12.05 -6.36 -4.11
C TYR A 1099 12.25 -5.87 -5.55
N MET A 1100 12.03 -4.58 -5.84
CA MET A 1100 12.28 -4.01 -7.17
C MET A 1100 13.73 -4.20 -7.58
N GLU A 1101 14.69 -3.87 -6.70
CA GLU A 1101 16.10 -4.14 -6.94
C GLU A 1101 16.34 -5.61 -7.30
N LEU A 1102 15.80 -6.55 -6.51
CA LEU A 1102 15.91 -7.99 -6.80
C LEU A 1102 15.38 -8.37 -8.19
N TYR A 1103 14.29 -7.75 -8.66
CA TYR A 1103 13.75 -7.95 -10.01
C TYR A 1103 14.67 -7.40 -11.11
N HIS A 1104 15.21 -6.18 -10.95
CA HIS A 1104 16.15 -5.61 -11.94
C HIS A 1104 17.41 -6.49 -12.07
N ILE A 1105 17.92 -7.01 -10.95
CA ILE A 1105 19.12 -7.84 -10.92
C ILE A 1105 18.84 -9.28 -11.41
N ALA A 1106 17.57 -9.72 -11.44
CA ALA A 1106 17.18 -10.96 -12.11
C ALA A 1106 17.16 -10.83 -13.64
N ARG A 1107 16.93 -9.61 -14.17
CA ARG A 1107 16.93 -9.29 -15.61
C ARG A 1107 18.33 -9.09 -16.21
N LYS A 1108 19.30 -8.70 -15.37
CA LYS A 1108 20.74 -8.57 -15.68
C LYS A 1108 21.39 -9.92 -16.07
#